data_AF-A0ABD3HI59-F1
#
_entry.id   AF-A0ABD3HI59-F1
#
_cell.length_a   1.000
_cell.length_b   1.000
_cell.length_c   1.000
_cell.angle_alpha   90.00
_cell.angle_beta   90.00
_cell.angle_gamma   90.00
#
_symmetry.space_group_name_H-M   'P 1'
#
loop_
_entity.id
_entity.type
_entity.pdbx_description
1 polymer ?
#
loop_
_entity_poly.entity_id
_entity_poly.type
_entity_poly.pdbx_seq_one_letter_code
_entity_poly.pdbx_strand_id
1 'polypeptide(L)'
;MIDVKLDRGWLAAMSTEVSLSGEDLSTKDFPTSASGPWMEAVVPGTVLATLLKNNRIPDPFYGMDNEKVPDIADVGRAYYTMWFCTSFTAPKSEFSSVWLKFRAINYSAQVFVNGSMFSLPGGMFIRRSLDITASVKTEGPNFIAVIVYPPEHPGRVPPEGGQGGDHDIAKDVAAQYVLGWDWMTPIRDRNTGLWDEVTLSFTGPVTITDPHLVTTFYDDFTRSYLQSSAELVNSSPADAQCSIKLHVTLDEPEGEEEFCSVESFSQSEVLIKSGASASVTLPQQFFYKPQLWWPNGMGKQPLYNVELTVEVDGVESDHWSHRIGFRRIDTWIDKTTRGRMFAVNGKPVFIRGGNWILSDGLLRLSEERYNTDVGFHADMNMNMLRVWAGGLAERPPFYRACDERGILVWQEFWVTGDCNGRGVPPSDQNWPADHDLFLRCARDTVKLLRNHPSLAIWVGGNEQIPASDIDQALQSELQLNPQLQQTSGFLDVDVTRFLDGTRAYIQGSLWSGFADGQGGWSDGPYGIQNPESFFAEDYYPYAFNPEIGSVGVPNAATIRATMPPSAWDPPGMQDVGGGYIKDIPNETWDYHKYIPYCDPESKVPSQVITYGTYSDLDDFCEKAQLANYLQYRALIESWNSRMWEKYTGVLIWKNQNPWPGLRGGLYDFLHDQTGGFFGVRSAAEPVHVQLNLATNVVELVNITAEQVDDATVEASVWNLGGERQNQMVSQGLVLPAQKTSKLSEIQLDFTEENQVCFVLLRLLRGDNNLLSRNFYWLHKEGRDYSQLGGEFRAKKVPVQVTASSEQKGGLVFISAVVKNGTETGSVAFFLRFSVLQDTDDKNVDQRVLPVTYSDNYFSLVPGDSLIVQISFKPPAGSTKLPFLVLQGWNVDKIERSLNPVNFRDADKIVPSKAINIHTLGQSHDAFLDVKSSQRTEYEEHRSETQAEPQQKQKIQQNVADFNYRYGLLLNAPVYLSHLINNMLTNTPEFLHEKPLFNKLKRTQERTINRDRSEVSNVQGAEIRSTNAKTGVLWDGKYSSLVGEKG
;
A
#
# COMPACT_ATOMS: atom_id res chain seq x y z
N MET A 1 5.56 -31.11 -11.43
CA MET A 1 4.91 -30.83 -10.13
C MET A 1 3.45 -30.40 -10.36
N ILE A 2 2.55 -30.45 -9.37
CA ILE A 2 1.22 -29.79 -9.44
C ILE A 2 0.89 -29.13 -8.09
N ASP A 3 0.61 -27.82 -8.10
CA ASP A 3 0.02 -27.08 -6.97
C ASP A 3 -1.49 -26.89 -7.19
N VAL A 4 -2.30 -27.25 -6.20
CA VAL A 4 -3.77 -27.14 -6.23
C VAL A 4 -4.26 -26.33 -5.04
N LYS A 5 -4.74 -25.09 -5.30
CA LYS A 5 -5.40 -24.27 -4.27
C LYS A 5 -6.75 -24.89 -3.89
N LEU A 6 -7.00 -25.00 -2.60
CA LEU A 6 -8.28 -25.44 -2.03
C LEU A 6 -9.11 -24.20 -1.65
N ASP A 7 -9.56 -23.44 -2.65
CA ASP A 7 -10.39 -22.23 -2.48
C ASP A 7 -11.91 -22.51 -2.53
N ARG A 8 -12.31 -23.78 -2.78
CA ARG A 8 -13.68 -24.21 -3.09
C ARG A 8 -13.99 -25.58 -2.51
N GLY A 9 -15.27 -25.95 -2.52
CA GLY A 9 -15.75 -27.28 -2.14
C GLY A 9 -15.72 -27.60 -0.64
N TRP A 10 -15.34 -26.64 0.19
CA TRP A 10 -15.34 -26.77 1.64
C TRP A 10 -16.77 -26.69 2.22
N LEU A 11 -17.08 -27.63 3.11
CA LEU A 11 -18.23 -27.57 4.01
C LEU A 11 -17.75 -27.27 5.43
N ALA A 12 -18.58 -26.62 6.24
CA ALA A 12 -18.30 -26.32 7.62
C ALA A 12 -19.48 -26.61 8.55
N ALA A 13 -19.20 -26.90 9.81
CA ALA A 13 -20.20 -27.09 10.87
C ALA A 13 -19.61 -26.72 12.24
N MET A 14 -20.43 -26.16 13.13
CA MET A 14 -19.98 -25.80 14.47
C MET A 14 -19.60 -27.07 15.25
N SER A 15 -18.49 -27.06 16.00
CA SER A 15 -18.05 -28.26 16.74
C SER A 15 -19.03 -28.71 17.82
N THR A 16 -19.91 -27.82 18.27
CA THR A 16 -21.03 -28.09 19.18
C THR A 16 -22.24 -28.76 18.51
N GLU A 17 -22.33 -28.70 17.17
CA GLU A 17 -23.39 -29.33 16.35
C GLU A 17 -22.97 -30.71 15.80
N VAL A 18 -21.71 -31.14 16.00
CA VAL A 18 -21.13 -32.37 15.42
C VAL A 18 -20.58 -33.29 16.51
N SER A 19 -21.12 -34.50 16.61
CA SER A 19 -20.69 -35.54 17.56
C SER A 19 -19.69 -36.56 16.99
N LEU A 20 -19.33 -36.43 15.70
CA LEU A 20 -18.38 -37.28 15.01
C LEU A 20 -16.92 -36.87 15.31
N SER A 21 -15.99 -37.83 15.31
CA SER A 21 -14.57 -37.53 15.41
C SER A 21 -13.98 -37.09 14.07
N GLY A 22 -12.80 -36.44 14.09
CA GLY A 22 -12.07 -36.12 12.87
C GLY A 22 -11.64 -37.35 12.06
N GLU A 23 -11.53 -38.53 12.69
CA GLU A 23 -11.32 -39.80 11.99
C GLU A 23 -12.58 -40.22 11.21
N ASP A 24 -13.76 -40.16 11.83
CA ASP A 24 -15.04 -40.48 11.17
C ASP A 24 -15.28 -39.53 9.99
N LEU A 25 -15.12 -38.22 10.23
CA LEU A 25 -15.32 -37.13 9.27
C LEU A 25 -14.33 -37.18 8.09
N SER A 26 -13.15 -37.78 8.26
CA SER A 26 -12.18 -37.94 7.17
C SER A 26 -12.15 -39.37 6.60
N THR A 27 -13.05 -40.27 6.99
CA THR A 27 -13.06 -41.65 6.47
C THR A 27 -14.42 -42.10 5.93
N LYS A 28 -15.40 -42.34 6.81
CA LYS A 28 -16.64 -43.06 6.50
C LYS A 28 -17.90 -42.18 6.57
N ASP A 29 -17.87 -41.12 7.38
CA ASP A 29 -18.98 -40.21 7.65
C ASP A 29 -18.66 -38.79 7.12
N PHE A 30 -17.89 -38.70 6.02
CA PHE A 30 -17.52 -37.44 5.38
C PHE A 30 -18.77 -36.68 4.86
N PRO A 31 -18.93 -35.38 5.17
CA PRO A 31 -20.08 -34.60 4.73
C PRO A 31 -20.07 -34.36 3.21
N THR A 32 -21.14 -34.76 2.52
CA THR A 32 -21.23 -34.68 1.05
C THR A 32 -22.05 -33.50 0.52
N SER A 33 -22.71 -32.74 1.39
CA SER A 33 -23.54 -31.59 1.02
C SER A 33 -23.76 -30.64 2.20
N ALA A 34 -24.08 -29.38 1.91
CA ALA A 34 -24.58 -28.41 2.90
C ALA A 34 -25.99 -28.81 3.36
N SER A 35 -26.06 -29.69 4.37
CA SER A 35 -27.31 -30.20 4.94
C SER A 35 -27.15 -30.60 6.41
N GLY A 36 -28.21 -30.46 7.19
CA GLY A 36 -28.17 -30.65 8.65
C GLY A 36 -27.31 -29.56 9.31
N PRO A 37 -26.26 -29.90 10.08
CA PRO A 37 -25.34 -28.90 10.64
C PRO A 37 -24.33 -28.35 9.62
N TRP A 38 -24.20 -28.99 8.44
CA TRP A 38 -23.21 -28.61 7.43
C TRP A 38 -23.71 -27.48 6.54
N MET A 39 -22.84 -26.50 6.33
CA MET A 39 -23.06 -25.29 5.52
C MET A 39 -21.85 -25.07 4.59
N GLU A 40 -21.94 -24.20 3.58
CA GLU A 40 -20.76 -23.94 2.72
C GLU A 40 -19.74 -23.04 3.41
N ALA A 41 -18.48 -23.47 3.52
CA ALA A 41 -17.46 -22.65 4.15
C ALA A 41 -17.04 -21.46 3.26
N VAL A 42 -16.34 -20.49 3.88
CA VAL A 42 -15.51 -19.49 3.21
C VAL A 42 -14.05 -19.81 3.55
N VAL A 43 -13.27 -20.26 2.54
CA VAL A 43 -11.84 -20.57 2.66
C VAL A 43 -11.14 -20.03 1.41
N PRO A 44 -10.16 -19.10 1.53
CA PRO A 44 -9.71 -18.45 2.75
C PRO A 44 -10.82 -17.59 3.41
N GLY A 45 -10.94 -17.65 4.74
CA GLY A 45 -11.94 -16.89 5.48
C GLY A 45 -12.10 -17.29 6.96
N THR A 46 -12.97 -16.55 7.63
CA THR A 46 -13.28 -16.67 9.07
C THR A 46 -14.55 -17.50 9.33
N VAL A 47 -14.76 -17.88 10.60
CA VAL A 47 -16.01 -18.47 11.09
C VAL A 47 -17.14 -17.46 10.89
N LEU A 48 -16.93 -16.18 11.20
CA LEU A 48 -17.95 -15.14 11.00
C LEU A 48 -18.30 -14.92 9.53
N ALA A 49 -17.32 -14.88 8.62
CA ALA A 49 -17.58 -14.82 7.18
C ALA A 49 -18.34 -16.06 6.67
N THR A 50 -18.06 -17.24 7.22
CA THR A 50 -18.80 -18.48 6.91
C THR A 50 -20.24 -18.44 7.42
N LEU A 51 -20.46 -18.00 8.66
CA LEU A 51 -21.81 -17.86 9.22
C LEU A 51 -22.64 -16.82 8.44
N LEU A 52 -22.01 -15.70 8.04
CA LEU A 52 -22.64 -14.65 7.24
C LEU A 52 -23.06 -15.17 5.85
N LYS A 53 -22.16 -15.85 5.12
CA LYS A 53 -22.46 -16.45 3.80
C LYS A 53 -23.70 -17.35 3.84
N ASN A 54 -23.92 -18.06 4.94
CA ASN A 54 -25.02 -19.01 5.11
C ASN A 54 -26.22 -18.42 5.86
N ASN A 55 -26.28 -17.09 6.07
CA ASN A 55 -27.35 -16.39 6.79
C ASN A 55 -27.62 -16.93 8.22
N ARG A 56 -26.59 -17.49 8.88
CA ARG A 56 -26.65 -17.95 10.28
C ARG A 56 -26.57 -16.78 11.27
N ILE A 57 -26.12 -15.61 10.81
CA ILE A 57 -26.04 -14.32 11.50
C ILE A 57 -26.51 -13.21 10.54
N PRO A 58 -26.95 -12.03 11.04
CA PRO A 58 -27.08 -10.83 10.19
C PRO A 58 -25.70 -10.32 9.74
N ASP A 59 -25.66 -9.38 8.79
CA ASP A 59 -24.41 -8.72 8.41
C ASP A 59 -23.92 -7.82 9.57
N PRO A 60 -22.76 -8.10 10.20
CA PRO A 60 -22.26 -7.29 11.30
C PRO A 60 -21.91 -5.85 10.87
N PHE A 61 -21.75 -5.57 9.57
CA PHE A 61 -21.38 -4.25 9.08
C PHE A 61 -22.59 -3.39 8.65
N TYR A 62 -23.82 -3.93 8.74
CA TYR A 62 -25.04 -3.17 8.48
C TYR A 62 -25.59 -2.55 9.77
N GLY A 63 -25.37 -1.25 9.97
CA GLY A 63 -25.72 -0.56 11.20
C GLY A 63 -25.17 -1.27 12.46
N MET A 64 -26.03 -1.44 13.45
CA MET A 64 -25.67 -2.04 14.75
C MET A 64 -25.89 -3.57 14.80
N ASP A 65 -26.03 -4.25 13.66
CA ASP A 65 -26.36 -5.69 13.64
C ASP A 65 -25.27 -6.61 14.22
N ASN A 66 -24.02 -6.14 14.33
CA ASN A 66 -22.95 -6.80 15.09
C ASN A 66 -23.24 -6.93 16.60
N GLU A 67 -24.23 -6.22 17.15
CA GLU A 67 -24.69 -6.41 18.54
C GLU A 67 -25.64 -7.60 18.69
N LYS A 68 -26.23 -8.09 17.59
CA LYS A 68 -27.09 -9.29 17.57
C LYS A 68 -26.26 -10.59 17.49
N VAL A 69 -24.95 -10.45 17.26
CA VAL A 69 -23.99 -11.55 17.12
C VAL A 69 -23.29 -11.78 18.47
N PRO A 70 -23.38 -12.97 19.10
CA PRO A 70 -22.83 -13.21 20.43
C PRO A 70 -21.30 -13.08 20.46
N ASP A 71 -20.76 -12.32 21.42
CA ASP A 71 -19.31 -12.15 21.54
C ASP A 71 -18.64 -13.36 22.21
N ILE A 72 -17.50 -13.81 21.68
CA ILE A 72 -16.72 -14.92 22.24
C ILE A 72 -16.38 -14.76 23.73
N ALA A 73 -16.30 -13.53 24.24
CA ALA A 73 -16.08 -13.24 25.65
C ALA A 73 -17.22 -13.77 26.56
N ASP A 74 -18.44 -13.89 26.03
CA ASP A 74 -19.65 -14.28 26.75
C ASP A 74 -20.10 -15.71 26.44
N VAL A 75 -19.97 -16.17 25.18
CA VAL A 75 -20.33 -17.56 24.78
C VAL A 75 -19.17 -18.55 24.85
N GLY A 76 -17.93 -18.07 24.98
CA GLY A 76 -16.72 -18.86 25.09
C GLY A 76 -16.21 -19.48 23.78
N ARG A 77 -14.92 -19.86 23.77
CA ARG A 77 -14.21 -20.39 22.59
C ARG A 77 -14.89 -21.58 21.90
N ALA A 78 -15.61 -22.41 22.65
CA ALA A 78 -16.33 -23.56 22.10
C ALA A 78 -17.46 -23.17 21.12
N TYR A 79 -18.06 -22.00 21.28
CA TYR A 79 -19.11 -21.51 20.36
C TYR A 79 -18.55 -21.21 18.96
N TYR A 80 -17.32 -20.69 18.87
CA TYR A 80 -16.64 -20.35 17.61
C TYR A 80 -15.62 -21.40 17.15
N THR A 81 -15.57 -22.56 17.79
CA THR A 81 -14.75 -23.69 17.32
C THR A 81 -15.52 -24.42 16.20
N MET A 82 -14.92 -24.55 15.01
CA MET A 82 -15.62 -25.01 13.81
C MET A 82 -14.84 -26.08 13.03
N TRP A 83 -15.56 -27.07 12.52
CA TRP A 83 -15.05 -28.04 11.53
C TRP A 83 -15.10 -27.43 10.12
N PHE A 84 -14.06 -27.68 9.34
CA PHE A 84 -13.94 -27.41 7.91
C PHE A 84 -13.58 -28.74 7.21
N CYS A 85 -14.43 -29.24 6.33
CA CYS A 85 -14.22 -30.49 5.60
C CYS A 85 -14.18 -30.25 4.09
N THR A 86 -13.24 -30.89 3.39
CA THR A 86 -13.17 -30.86 1.92
C THR A 86 -12.62 -32.17 1.36
N SER A 87 -12.76 -32.37 0.06
CA SER A 87 -12.26 -33.56 -0.63
C SER A 87 -11.46 -33.20 -1.88
N PHE A 88 -10.49 -34.04 -2.22
CA PHE A 88 -9.73 -33.93 -3.46
C PHE A 88 -9.51 -35.31 -4.09
N THR A 89 -9.24 -35.34 -5.39
CA THR A 89 -8.74 -36.54 -6.07
C THR A 89 -7.26 -36.34 -6.35
N ALA A 90 -6.41 -37.33 -6.03
CA ALA A 90 -4.99 -37.23 -6.35
C ALA A 90 -4.79 -37.24 -7.89
N PRO A 91 -3.82 -36.48 -8.43
CA PRO A 91 -3.50 -36.53 -9.86
C PRO A 91 -2.92 -37.90 -10.22
N LYS A 92 -3.11 -38.33 -11.48
CA LYS A 92 -2.63 -39.64 -11.97
C LYS A 92 -1.13 -39.69 -12.29
N SER A 93 -0.39 -38.62 -12.00
CA SER A 93 1.06 -38.54 -12.15
C SER A 93 1.77 -39.26 -11.02
N GLU A 94 2.91 -39.88 -11.30
CA GLU A 94 3.81 -40.35 -10.24
C GLU A 94 4.40 -39.12 -9.51
N PHE A 95 4.04 -38.96 -8.24
CA PHE A 95 4.62 -38.00 -7.30
C PHE A 95 5.26 -38.78 -6.14
N SER A 96 6.32 -38.25 -5.54
CA SER A 96 6.99 -38.87 -4.40
C SER A 96 6.52 -38.31 -3.06
N SER A 97 5.99 -37.09 -3.04
CA SER A 97 5.47 -36.45 -1.83
C SER A 97 4.21 -35.62 -2.09
N VAL A 98 3.33 -35.56 -1.09
CA VAL A 98 2.11 -34.74 -1.08
C VAL A 98 2.10 -33.87 0.17
N TRP A 99 2.04 -32.56 -0.02
CA TRP A 99 2.08 -31.58 1.05
C TRP A 99 0.74 -30.85 1.17
N LEU A 100 0.16 -30.83 2.37
CA LEU A 100 -0.95 -29.93 2.71
C LEU A 100 -0.37 -28.68 3.38
N LYS A 101 -0.39 -27.57 2.64
CA LYS A 101 0.16 -26.27 3.04
C LYS A 101 -0.98 -25.33 3.45
N PHE A 102 -0.89 -24.75 4.64
CA PHE A 102 -1.73 -23.65 5.11
C PHE A 102 -0.86 -22.39 5.22
N ARG A 103 -1.20 -21.31 4.52
CA ARG A 103 -0.44 -20.06 4.64
C ARG A 103 -0.66 -19.39 5.99
N ALA A 104 -1.87 -19.47 6.54
CA ALA A 104 -2.19 -19.03 7.89
C ALA A 104 -3.46 -19.72 8.44
N ILE A 105 -3.55 -19.85 9.76
CA ILE A 105 -4.74 -20.33 10.51
C ILE A 105 -4.86 -19.45 11.74
N ASN A 106 -6.08 -19.08 12.14
CA ASN A 106 -6.32 -18.40 13.41
C ASN A 106 -7.22 -19.28 14.31
N TYR A 107 -6.79 -19.81 15.46
CA TYR A 107 -5.46 -19.70 16.08
C TYR A 107 -4.68 -21.01 16.11
N SER A 108 -5.35 -22.13 16.38
CA SER A 108 -4.77 -23.48 16.38
C SER A 108 -5.75 -24.48 15.77
N ALA A 109 -5.27 -25.66 15.36
CA ALA A 109 -6.10 -26.64 14.68
C ALA A 109 -5.66 -28.10 14.89
N GLN A 110 -6.58 -29.03 14.64
CA GLN A 110 -6.26 -30.42 14.33
C GLN A 110 -6.72 -30.75 12.91
N VAL A 111 -5.84 -31.33 12.11
CA VAL A 111 -6.05 -31.69 10.71
C VAL A 111 -6.10 -33.21 10.61
N PHE A 112 -7.11 -33.75 9.94
CA PHE A 112 -7.31 -35.17 9.72
C PHE A 112 -7.36 -35.46 8.21
N VAL A 113 -6.51 -36.36 7.72
CA VAL A 113 -6.47 -36.79 6.32
C VAL A 113 -6.64 -38.29 6.25
N ASN A 114 -7.76 -38.78 5.69
CA ASN A 114 -8.10 -40.20 5.65
C ASN A 114 -7.94 -40.93 7.01
N GLY A 115 -8.29 -40.27 8.12
CA GLY A 115 -8.13 -40.77 9.49
C GLY A 115 -6.80 -40.43 10.18
N SER A 116 -5.76 -40.03 9.44
CA SER A 116 -4.46 -39.65 10.02
C SER A 116 -4.52 -38.23 10.61
N MET A 117 -4.23 -38.08 11.91
CA MET A 117 -4.32 -36.80 12.64
C MET A 117 -2.98 -36.09 12.76
N PHE A 118 -2.97 -34.78 12.50
CA PHE A 118 -1.87 -33.84 12.68
C PHE A 118 -2.32 -32.68 13.58
N SER A 119 -1.53 -32.32 14.58
CA SER A 119 -1.81 -31.19 15.48
C SER A 119 -1.03 -29.94 15.08
N LEU A 120 -1.72 -28.80 14.93
CA LEU A 120 -1.15 -27.50 14.59
C LEU A 120 -1.34 -26.55 15.79
N PRO A 121 -0.26 -26.21 16.54
CA PRO A 121 -0.35 -25.32 17.70
C PRO A 121 -0.66 -23.87 17.29
N GLY A 122 -0.81 -23.00 18.30
CA GLY A 122 -1.13 -21.57 18.12
C GLY A 122 -0.18 -20.78 17.20
N GLY A 123 -0.67 -19.63 16.74
CA GLY A 123 0.06 -18.62 15.98
C GLY A 123 -0.67 -18.22 14.70
N MET A 124 -1.23 -16.99 14.66
CA MET A 124 -2.03 -16.51 13.53
C MET A 124 -1.21 -16.31 12.24
N PHE A 125 0.09 -16.06 12.37
CA PHE A 125 0.98 -15.57 11.31
C PHE A 125 2.16 -16.53 10.99
N ILE A 126 1.96 -17.84 11.15
CA ILE A 126 2.97 -18.86 10.83
C ILE A 126 2.44 -19.88 9.83
N ARG A 127 3.14 -20.01 8.70
CA ARG A 127 2.85 -21.01 7.66
C ARG A 127 3.02 -22.42 8.23
N ARG A 128 2.15 -23.34 7.81
CA ARG A 128 2.21 -24.76 8.17
C ARG A 128 2.32 -25.59 6.90
N SER A 129 3.24 -26.55 6.86
CA SER A 129 3.32 -27.57 5.82
C SER A 129 3.29 -28.94 6.48
N LEU A 130 2.36 -29.78 6.04
CA LEU A 130 2.21 -31.16 6.51
C LEU A 130 2.54 -32.11 5.36
N ASP A 131 3.52 -32.99 5.55
CA ASP A 131 3.66 -34.16 4.70
C ASP A 131 2.48 -35.11 4.99
N ILE A 132 1.61 -35.28 4.00
CA ILE A 132 0.43 -36.16 4.07
C ILE A 132 0.59 -37.38 3.15
N THR A 133 1.78 -37.61 2.58
CA THR A 133 2.05 -38.64 1.56
C THR A 133 1.57 -40.03 1.99
N ALA A 134 1.90 -40.44 3.21
CA ALA A 134 1.50 -41.73 3.78
C ALA A 134 -0.02 -41.84 4.06
N SER A 135 -0.72 -40.72 4.11
CA SER A 135 -2.17 -40.63 4.36
C SER A 135 -2.99 -40.55 3.07
N VAL A 136 -2.38 -40.33 1.90
CA VAL A 136 -3.09 -40.11 0.63
C VAL A 136 -3.30 -41.40 -0.16
N LYS A 137 -4.53 -41.62 -0.58
CA LYS A 137 -4.95 -42.66 -1.54
C LYS A 137 -4.64 -42.18 -2.96
N THR A 138 -3.95 -43.01 -3.74
CA THR A 138 -3.68 -42.76 -5.16
C THR A 138 -4.91 -42.92 -6.05
N GLU A 139 -5.91 -43.69 -5.62
CA GLU A 139 -7.19 -43.87 -6.31
C GLU A 139 -8.38 -43.43 -5.45
N GLY A 140 -9.38 -42.80 -6.10
CA GLY A 140 -10.60 -42.34 -5.45
C GLY A 140 -10.45 -41.00 -4.70
N PRO A 141 -11.49 -40.62 -3.93
CA PRO A 141 -11.47 -39.39 -3.15
C PRO A 141 -10.63 -39.52 -1.87
N ASN A 142 -9.88 -38.46 -1.60
CA ASN A 142 -9.21 -38.20 -0.34
C ASN A 142 -10.02 -37.16 0.44
N PHE A 143 -10.18 -37.40 1.75
CA PHE A 143 -10.96 -36.53 2.62
C PHE A 143 -10.07 -35.83 3.64
N ILE A 144 -10.27 -34.52 3.77
CA ILE A 144 -9.62 -33.65 4.74
C ILE A 144 -10.70 -33.11 5.68
N ALA A 145 -10.50 -33.22 6.99
CA ALA A 145 -11.31 -32.57 8.02
C ALA A 145 -10.40 -31.78 8.96
N VAL A 146 -10.70 -30.51 9.20
CA VAL A 146 -9.91 -29.61 10.07
C VAL A 146 -10.82 -29.02 11.13
N ILE A 147 -10.52 -29.20 12.40
CA ILE A 147 -11.16 -28.43 13.48
C ILE A 147 -10.25 -27.27 13.85
N VAL A 148 -10.79 -26.05 13.79
CA VAL A 148 -10.07 -24.81 14.10
C VAL A 148 -10.61 -24.24 15.41
N TYR A 149 -9.70 -23.86 16.31
CA TYR A 149 -9.98 -23.29 17.62
C TYR A 149 -9.63 -21.79 17.63
N PRO A 150 -10.46 -20.94 18.28
CA PRO A 150 -10.14 -19.52 18.49
C PRO A 150 -8.85 -19.28 19.29
N PRO A 151 -8.33 -18.04 19.32
CA PRO A 151 -7.29 -17.59 20.26
C PRO A 151 -7.53 -18.09 21.70
N GLU A 152 -6.45 -18.38 22.43
CA GLU A 152 -6.49 -18.88 23.81
C GLU A 152 -6.93 -17.80 24.80
N HIS A 153 -6.55 -16.55 24.52
CA HIS A 153 -6.86 -15.35 25.29
C HIS A 153 -7.72 -14.38 24.45
N PRO A 154 -8.97 -14.71 24.09
CA PRO A 154 -9.74 -13.92 23.13
C PRO A 154 -10.14 -12.51 23.64
N GLY A 155 -9.94 -12.21 24.92
CA GLY A 155 -10.24 -10.92 25.57
C GLY A 155 -11.73 -10.53 25.58
N ARG A 156 -12.02 -9.43 26.26
CA ARG A 156 -13.34 -8.81 26.44
C ARG A 156 -13.24 -7.30 26.16
N VAL A 157 -14.36 -6.69 25.77
CA VAL A 157 -14.49 -5.23 25.76
C VAL A 157 -15.06 -4.75 27.10
N PRO A 158 -14.38 -3.85 27.82
CA PRO A 158 -14.90 -3.27 29.06
C PRO A 158 -16.18 -2.45 28.82
N PRO A 159 -17.08 -2.32 29.80
CA PRO A 159 -18.25 -1.44 29.72
C PRO A 159 -17.92 0.03 29.44
N GLU A 160 -16.74 0.48 29.87
CA GLU A 160 -16.17 1.81 29.62
C GLU A 160 -15.53 1.97 28.22
N GLY A 161 -15.48 0.91 27.41
CA GLY A 161 -14.79 0.88 26.13
C GLY A 161 -13.26 0.73 26.27
N GLY A 162 -12.52 1.42 25.41
CA GLY A 162 -11.06 1.34 25.30
C GLY A 162 -10.59 0.83 23.93
N GLN A 163 -9.40 1.27 23.50
CA GLN A 163 -8.76 0.71 22.30
C GLN A 163 -8.20 -0.68 22.64
N GLY A 164 -8.53 -1.70 21.84
CA GLY A 164 -8.09 -3.08 22.10
C GLY A 164 -8.78 -3.75 23.30
N GLY A 165 -9.89 -3.19 23.82
CA GLY A 165 -10.65 -3.80 24.92
C GLY A 165 -9.85 -3.93 26.22
N ASP A 166 -9.84 -5.14 26.80
CA ASP A 166 -9.04 -5.50 27.98
C ASP A 166 -7.60 -5.95 27.67
N HIS A 167 -7.18 -5.82 26.40
CA HIS A 167 -5.86 -6.17 25.86
C HIS A 167 -5.46 -7.64 25.95
N ASP A 168 -6.30 -8.52 26.49
CA ASP A 168 -5.93 -9.91 26.76
C ASP A 168 -5.53 -10.68 25.48
N ILE A 169 -6.05 -10.25 24.32
CA ILE A 169 -5.68 -10.76 22.98
C ILE A 169 -4.19 -10.65 22.68
N ALA A 170 -3.49 -9.64 23.23
CA ALA A 170 -2.07 -9.42 22.96
C ALA A 170 -1.17 -10.46 23.64
N LYS A 171 -1.69 -11.30 24.54
CA LYS A 171 -1.01 -12.50 25.04
C LYS A 171 -0.77 -13.54 23.95
N ASP A 172 -1.66 -13.60 22.96
CA ASP A 172 -1.56 -14.48 21.81
C ASP A 172 -0.88 -13.77 20.63
N VAL A 173 -0.26 -14.54 19.74
CA VAL A 173 0.38 -14.01 18.53
C VAL A 173 -0.66 -13.89 17.42
N ALA A 174 -1.54 -12.90 17.56
CA ALA A 174 -2.73 -12.64 16.74
C ALA A 174 -2.94 -11.14 16.47
N ALA A 175 -3.82 -10.82 15.52
CA ALA A 175 -4.25 -9.44 15.24
C ALA A 175 -4.96 -8.85 16.48
N GLN A 176 -4.59 -7.65 16.89
CA GLN A 176 -5.06 -7.04 18.16
C GLN A 176 -6.35 -6.22 17.99
N TYR A 177 -6.60 -5.67 16.80
CA TYR A 177 -7.75 -4.81 16.50
C TYR A 177 -9.12 -5.46 16.75
N VAL A 178 -9.17 -6.79 16.83
CA VAL A 178 -10.38 -7.61 16.94
C VAL A 178 -11.20 -7.35 18.21
N LEU A 179 -10.61 -6.75 19.25
CA LEU A 179 -11.32 -6.26 20.43
C LEU A 179 -11.97 -4.87 20.23
N GLY A 180 -11.94 -4.34 19.01
CA GLY A 180 -12.38 -2.99 18.69
C GLY A 180 -11.25 -1.96 18.87
N TRP A 181 -11.41 -0.82 18.21
CA TRP A 181 -10.47 0.30 18.24
C TRP A 181 -11.23 1.63 18.20
N ASP A 182 -10.53 2.75 18.27
CA ASP A 182 -11.16 4.07 18.14
C ASP A 182 -11.73 4.37 16.73
N TRP A 183 -11.52 3.46 15.77
CA TRP A 183 -12.07 3.46 14.41
C TRP A 183 -12.92 2.22 14.04
N MET A 184 -13.10 1.21 14.92
CA MET A 184 -14.10 0.13 14.70
C MET A 184 -14.65 -0.56 15.95
N THR A 185 -15.81 -1.21 15.82
CA THR A 185 -16.36 -2.09 16.87
C THR A 185 -15.79 -3.53 16.78
N PRO A 186 -15.96 -4.39 17.81
CA PRO A 186 -15.24 -5.65 17.94
C PRO A 186 -15.68 -6.73 16.94
N ILE A 187 -14.75 -7.61 16.56
CA ILE A 187 -15.03 -8.81 15.76
C ILE A 187 -15.34 -9.98 16.70
N ARG A 188 -16.55 -10.54 16.60
CA ARG A 188 -17.13 -11.45 17.62
C ARG A 188 -16.47 -12.82 17.73
N ASP A 189 -15.92 -13.34 16.63
CA ASP A 189 -15.16 -14.60 16.60
C ASP A 189 -13.64 -14.39 16.70
N ARG A 190 -13.19 -13.12 16.88
CA ARG A 190 -11.77 -12.70 16.86
C ARG A 190 -11.00 -13.19 15.62
N ASN A 191 -11.65 -13.22 14.46
CA ASN A 191 -11.13 -13.72 13.19
C ASN A 191 -10.75 -15.22 13.19
N THR A 192 -11.38 -16.06 14.01
CA THR A 192 -11.11 -17.51 14.01
C THR A 192 -11.36 -18.09 12.60
N GLY A 193 -10.48 -18.97 12.11
CA GLY A 193 -10.70 -19.70 10.85
C GLY A 193 -9.46 -19.99 10.02
N LEU A 194 -9.69 -20.56 8.83
CA LEU A 194 -8.68 -20.78 7.80
C LEU A 194 -8.54 -19.49 6.96
N TRP A 195 -8.03 -18.43 7.59
CA TRP A 195 -8.13 -17.06 7.07
C TRP A 195 -7.24 -16.75 5.84
N ASP A 196 -6.27 -17.62 5.54
CA ASP A 196 -5.48 -17.54 4.31
C ASP A 196 -5.37 -18.91 3.60
N GLU A 197 -4.76 -18.88 2.42
CA GLU A 197 -4.73 -19.91 1.40
C GLU A 197 -4.28 -21.29 1.89
N VAL A 198 -5.08 -22.29 1.53
CA VAL A 198 -4.79 -23.71 1.72
C VAL A 198 -4.47 -24.31 0.34
N THR A 199 -3.37 -25.05 0.23
CA THR A 199 -2.87 -25.60 -1.04
C THR A 199 -2.36 -27.02 -0.85
N LEU A 200 -2.60 -27.89 -1.84
CA LEU A 200 -1.96 -29.19 -1.98
C LEU A 200 -0.83 -29.10 -3.00
N SER A 201 0.39 -29.52 -2.62
CA SER A 201 1.53 -29.63 -3.54
C SER A 201 1.90 -31.09 -3.79
N PHE A 202 1.96 -31.50 -5.05
CA PHE A 202 2.36 -32.83 -5.49
C PHE A 202 3.75 -32.77 -6.12
N THR A 203 4.78 -33.14 -5.34
CA THR A 203 6.20 -32.97 -5.66
C THR A 203 6.90 -34.31 -5.87
N GLY A 204 8.10 -34.27 -6.46
CA GLY A 204 9.11 -35.31 -6.33
C GLY A 204 9.75 -35.35 -4.94
N PRO A 205 10.88 -36.06 -4.78
CA PRO A 205 11.47 -36.39 -3.48
C PRO A 205 12.13 -35.22 -2.73
N VAL A 206 12.39 -34.11 -3.44
CA VAL A 206 13.09 -32.92 -2.93
C VAL A 206 12.27 -31.66 -3.20
N THR A 207 12.09 -30.82 -2.17
CA THR A 207 11.32 -29.57 -2.26
C THR A 207 12.17 -28.32 -2.08
N ILE A 208 11.67 -27.19 -2.61
CA ILE A 208 12.27 -25.86 -2.49
C ILE A 208 11.60 -25.10 -1.34
N THR A 209 12.38 -24.67 -0.35
CA THR A 209 11.92 -23.95 0.85
C THR A 209 12.58 -22.58 0.96
N ASP A 210 11.75 -21.57 1.24
CA ASP A 210 12.09 -20.17 1.52
C ASP A 210 13.25 -19.55 0.71
N PRO A 211 13.19 -19.47 -0.63
CA PRO A 211 14.23 -18.82 -1.41
C PRO A 211 14.49 -17.36 -1.00
N HIS A 212 15.75 -16.94 -1.12
CA HIS A 212 16.20 -15.57 -0.85
C HIS A 212 16.85 -14.99 -2.11
N LEU A 213 16.40 -13.80 -2.51
CA LEU A 213 16.86 -13.08 -3.71
C LEU A 213 17.40 -11.70 -3.30
N VAL A 214 18.73 -11.52 -3.36
CA VAL A 214 19.41 -10.29 -2.94
C VAL A 214 20.11 -9.64 -4.12
N THR A 215 19.78 -8.38 -4.42
CA THR A 215 20.46 -7.59 -5.46
C THR A 215 21.55 -6.70 -4.86
N THR A 216 22.69 -6.60 -5.56
CA THR A 216 23.82 -5.71 -5.22
C THR A 216 24.15 -4.81 -6.39
N PHE A 217 24.70 -3.61 -6.12
CA PHE A 217 24.81 -2.52 -7.09
C PHE A 217 26.15 -1.79 -6.99
N TYR A 218 26.83 -1.65 -8.14
CA TYR A 218 28.15 -1.05 -8.28
C TYR A 218 28.17 -0.08 -9.47
N ASP A 219 29.16 0.82 -9.49
CA ASP A 219 29.38 1.81 -10.56
C ASP A 219 28.12 2.63 -10.90
N ASP A 220 27.50 3.24 -9.88
CA ASP A 220 26.25 4.00 -10.00
C ASP A 220 25.14 3.20 -10.72
N PHE A 221 24.84 2.02 -10.18
CA PHE A 221 23.84 1.06 -10.67
C PHE A 221 24.10 0.51 -12.09
N THR A 222 25.24 0.85 -12.73
CA THR A 222 25.63 0.33 -14.05
C THR A 222 25.96 -1.16 -14.04
N ARG A 223 26.47 -1.67 -12.91
CA ARG A 223 26.76 -3.11 -12.71
C ARG A 223 25.96 -3.62 -11.52
N SER A 224 25.07 -4.58 -11.76
CA SER A 224 24.25 -5.21 -10.74
C SER A 224 24.47 -6.71 -10.71
N TYR A 225 24.26 -7.32 -9.55
CA TYR A 225 24.32 -8.78 -9.42
C TYR A 225 23.19 -9.28 -8.54
N LEU A 226 22.56 -10.39 -8.95
CA LEU A 226 21.60 -11.14 -8.16
C LEU A 226 22.30 -12.31 -7.49
N GLN A 227 22.28 -12.34 -6.15
CA GLN A 227 22.62 -13.52 -5.37
C GLN A 227 21.33 -14.24 -4.96
N SER A 228 21.30 -15.55 -5.16
CA SER A 228 20.17 -16.41 -4.84
C SER A 228 20.58 -17.58 -3.96
N SER A 229 19.71 -17.96 -3.04
CA SER A 229 19.79 -19.24 -2.32
C SER A 229 18.40 -19.82 -2.07
N ALA A 230 18.33 -21.11 -1.79
CA ALA A 230 17.15 -21.79 -1.25
C ALA A 230 17.56 -22.88 -0.26
N GLU A 231 16.66 -23.25 0.66
CA GLU A 231 16.79 -24.50 1.39
C GLU A 231 16.13 -25.62 0.57
N LEU A 232 16.88 -26.69 0.28
CA LEU A 232 16.36 -27.89 -0.37
C LEU A 232 16.18 -28.99 0.67
N VAL A 233 15.01 -29.62 0.72
CA VAL A 233 14.65 -30.65 1.72
C VAL A 233 14.36 -31.97 1.02
N ASN A 234 15.08 -33.04 1.38
CA ASN A 234 14.86 -34.39 0.85
C ASN A 234 14.02 -35.23 1.83
N SER A 235 12.72 -35.37 1.56
CA SER A 235 11.80 -36.19 2.36
C SER A 235 11.85 -37.68 2.03
N SER A 236 12.60 -38.08 1.00
CA SER A 236 12.61 -39.47 0.52
C SER A 236 13.52 -40.39 1.34
N PRO A 237 13.29 -41.72 1.32
CA PRO A 237 14.14 -42.71 1.99
C PRO A 237 15.49 -42.99 1.27
N ALA A 238 15.86 -42.17 0.27
CA ALA A 238 17.07 -42.31 -0.52
C ALA A 238 17.89 -41.01 -0.55
N ASP A 239 19.18 -41.11 -0.84
CA ASP A 239 19.99 -39.92 -1.17
C ASP A 239 19.59 -39.42 -2.57
N ALA A 240 19.36 -38.12 -2.71
CA ALA A 240 18.96 -37.49 -3.96
C ALA A 240 20.13 -36.69 -4.57
N GLN A 241 20.48 -36.96 -5.82
CA GLN A 241 21.38 -36.12 -6.61
C GLN A 241 20.53 -35.05 -7.30
N CYS A 242 20.73 -33.79 -6.91
CA CYS A 242 19.88 -32.67 -7.28
C CYS A 242 20.61 -31.65 -8.16
N SER A 243 19.97 -31.25 -9.25
CA SER A 243 20.30 -30.07 -10.04
C SER A 243 19.32 -28.96 -9.69
N ILE A 244 19.75 -27.92 -8.97
CA ILE A 244 18.96 -26.69 -8.84
C ILE A 244 19.32 -25.72 -9.96
N LYS A 245 18.31 -25.22 -10.67
CA LYS A 245 18.40 -24.27 -11.78
C LYS A 245 17.71 -22.97 -11.39
N LEU A 246 18.28 -21.85 -11.81
CA LEU A 246 17.76 -20.49 -11.66
C LEU A 246 17.65 -19.87 -13.05
N HIS A 247 16.45 -19.42 -13.40
CA HIS A 247 16.13 -18.71 -14.63
C HIS A 247 15.53 -17.34 -14.27
N VAL A 248 15.96 -16.28 -14.95
CA VAL A 248 15.51 -14.91 -14.69
C VAL A 248 15.25 -14.18 -16.00
N THR A 249 14.04 -13.64 -16.16
CA THR A 249 13.61 -12.83 -17.31
C THR A 249 12.97 -11.52 -16.87
N LEU A 250 12.92 -10.52 -17.74
CA LEU A 250 12.06 -9.34 -17.55
C LEU A 250 10.56 -9.74 -17.69
N ASP A 251 9.67 -9.21 -16.84
CA ASP A 251 8.20 -9.32 -16.99
C ASP A 251 7.75 -8.23 -17.98
N GLU A 252 7.92 -8.48 -19.29
CA GLU A 252 7.58 -7.53 -20.35
C GLU A 252 6.06 -7.25 -20.39
N PRO A 253 5.61 -5.98 -20.32
CA PRO A 253 4.20 -5.63 -20.49
C PRO A 253 3.78 -5.76 -21.96
N GLU A 254 2.62 -6.38 -22.20
CA GLU A 254 2.07 -6.57 -23.55
C GLU A 254 1.87 -5.23 -24.29
N GLY A 255 2.71 -4.95 -25.29
CA GLY A 255 2.50 -3.86 -26.26
C GLY A 255 3.61 -2.80 -26.39
N GLU A 256 4.70 -2.86 -25.61
CA GLU A 256 5.89 -2.03 -25.85
C GLU A 256 6.91 -2.79 -26.73
N GLU A 257 7.00 -2.47 -28.03
CA GLU A 257 7.75 -3.25 -29.05
C GLU A 257 9.29 -3.12 -28.99
N GLU A 258 9.87 -2.33 -28.09
CA GLU A 258 11.32 -2.05 -28.02
C GLU A 258 11.99 -2.53 -26.71
N PHE A 259 11.89 -3.82 -26.40
CA PHE A 259 12.70 -4.44 -25.34
C PHE A 259 13.80 -5.38 -25.87
N CYS A 260 14.95 -5.33 -25.20
CA CYS A 260 15.97 -6.37 -25.31
C CYS A 260 15.69 -7.42 -24.22
N SER A 261 15.39 -8.65 -24.62
CA SER A 261 15.13 -9.77 -23.70
C SER A 261 16.32 -10.02 -22.78
N VAL A 262 16.23 -9.56 -21.53
CA VAL A 262 17.23 -9.86 -20.48
C VAL A 262 16.91 -11.23 -19.91
N GLU A 263 17.65 -12.25 -20.37
CA GLU A 263 17.55 -13.64 -19.92
C GLU A 263 18.86 -14.03 -19.19
N SER A 264 18.75 -14.74 -18.06
CA SER A 264 19.90 -15.18 -17.27
C SER A 264 19.66 -16.55 -16.64
N PHE A 265 20.64 -17.45 -16.76
CA PHE A 265 20.58 -18.83 -16.30
C PHE A 265 21.78 -19.19 -15.42
N SER A 266 21.56 -19.97 -14.35
CA SER A 266 22.62 -20.64 -13.59
C SER A 266 22.15 -21.97 -12.98
N GLN A 267 23.07 -22.90 -12.73
CA GLN A 267 22.80 -24.23 -12.18
C GLN A 267 23.83 -24.61 -11.11
N SER A 268 23.39 -25.34 -10.08
CA SER A 268 24.25 -25.99 -9.07
C SER A 268 23.87 -27.46 -8.89
N GLU A 269 24.88 -28.33 -8.79
CA GLU A 269 24.74 -29.74 -8.42
C GLU A 269 24.94 -29.94 -6.91
N VAL A 270 24.08 -30.72 -6.25
CA VAL A 270 24.18 -31.03 -4.82
C VAL A 270 23.65 -32.43 -4.51
N LEU A 271 24.30 -33.15 -3.58
CA LEU A 271 23.83 -34.43 -3.07
C LEU A 271 23.15 -34.23 -1.71
N ILE A 272 21.84 -34.43 -1.63
CA ILE A 272 21.07 -34.26 -0.39
C ILE A 272 20.78 -35.63 0.21
N LYS A 273 21.19 -35.84 1.46
CA LYS A 273 20.98 -37.11 2.17
C LYS A 273 19.49 -37.34 2.47
N SER A 274 19.09 -38.61 2.52
CA SER A 274 17.74 -39.00 2.96
C SER A 274 17.37 -38.35 4.29
N GLY A 275 16.22 -37.68 4.34
CA GLY A 275 15.72 -37.00 5.54
C GLY A 275 16.49 -35.74 5.97
N ALA A 276 17.39 -35.21 5.12
CA ALA A 276 18.17 -34.01 5.40
C ALA A 276 17.71 -32.81 4.56
N SER A 277 18.01 -31.60 5.05
CA SER A 277 17.99 -30.38 4.25
C SER A 277 19.39 -29.84 3.99
N ALA A 278 19.53 -29.02 2.95
CA ALA A 278 20.75 -28.31 2.60
C ALA A 278 20.39 -26.89 2.13
N SER A 279 21.04 -25.87 2.69
CA SER A 279 21.04 -24.53 2.09
C SER A 279 21.97 -24.51 0.89
N VAL A 280 21.45 -24.10 -0.27
CA VAL A 280 22.18 -24.08 -1.54
C VAL A 280 22.19 -22.66 -2.08
N THR A 281 23.39 -22.10 -2.16
CA THR A 281 23.67 -20.80 -2.75
C THR A 281 24.07 -21.00 -4.22
N LEU A 282 23.39 -20.31 -5.14
CA LEU A 282 23.62 -20.42 -6.58
C LEU A 282 24.76 -19.50 -7.05
N PRO A 283 25.40 -19.77 -8.22
CA PRO A 283 26.35 -18.85 -8.82
C PRO A 283 25.70 -17.48 -9.06
N GLN A 284 26.39 -16.41 -8.63
CA GLN A 284 25.85 -15.06 -8.70
C GLN A 284 25.65 -14.62 -10.16
N GLN A 285 24.46 -14.13 -10.49
CA GLN A 285 24.12 -13.69 -11.85
C GLN A 285 24.47 -12.21 -12.05
N PHE A 286 25.09 -11.87 -13.17
CA PHE A 286 25.52 -10.50 -13.51
C PHE A 286 24.57 -9.81 -14.50
N PHE A 287 24.21 -8.57 -14.20
CA PHE A 287 23.36 -7.72 -15.04
C PHE A 287 24.06 -6.39 -15.31
N TYR A 288 24.18 -6.00 -16.58
CA TYR A 288 24.70 -4.70 -17.00
C TYR A 288 23.54 -3.76 -17.31
N LYS A 289 23.45 -2.64 -16.58
CA LYS A 289 22.35 -1.66 -16.66
C LYS A 289 20.94 -2.30 -16.66
N PRO A 290 20.57 -3.11 -15.65
CA PRO A 290 19.19 -3.58 -15.54
C PRO A 290 18.24 -2.38 -15.40
N GLN A 291 17.03 -2.51 -15.93
CA GLN A 291 15.96 -1.57 -15.64
C GLN A 291 15.68 -1.59 -14.12
N LEU A 292 15.78 -0.43 -13.47
CA LEU A 292 15.62 -0.29 -12.01
C LEU A 292 14.17 -0.03 -11.63
N TRP A 293 13.74 -0.60 -10.50
CA TRP A 293 12.43 -0.35 -9.91
C TRP A 293 12.41 0.97 -9.14
N TRP A 294 11.35 1.77 -9.30
CA TRP A 294 11.17 3.07 -8.66
C TRP A 294 9.85 3.20 -7.90
N PRO A 295 9.78 4.05 -6.86
CA PRO A 295 8.52 4.41 -6.22
C PRO A 295 7.57 5.18 -7.15
N ASN A 296 6.30 5.23 -6.77
CA ASN A 296 5.27 6.00 -7.46
C ASN A 296 5.69 7.48 -7.57
N GLY A 297 5.44 8.09 -8.73
CA GLY A 297 5.87 9.45 -9.06
C GLY A 297 7.37 9.64 -9.34
N MET A 298 8.21 8.60 -9.27
CA MET A 298 9.66 8.69 -9.50
C MET A 298 10.21 7.90 -10.69
N GLY A 299 9.44 6.98 -11.28
CA GLY A 299 9.85 6.21 -12.46
C GLY A 299 8.89 5.05 -12.78
N LYS A 300 9.27 4.18 -13.73
CA LYS A 300 8.58 2.90 -14.01
C LYS A 300 8.89 1.86 -12.92
N GLN A 301 8.09 0.78 -12.88
CA GLN A 301 8.19 -0.35 -11.95
C GLN A 301 8.55 -1.66 -12.70
N PRO A 302 9.72 -1.76 -13.39
CA PRO A 302 10.14 -3.00 -14.01
C PRO A 302 10.28 -4.11 -12.97
N LEU A 303 9.66 -5.26 -13.27
CA LEU A 303 9.76 -6.49 -12.50
C LEU A 303 10.40 -7.57 -13.36
N TYR A 304 11.13 -8.48 -12.72
CA TYR A 304 11.77 -9.63 -13.35
C TYR A 304 11.16 -10.90 -12.77
N ASN A 305 10.68 -11.79 -13.63
CA ASN A 305 10.26 -13.12 -13.25
C ASN A 305 11.51 -13.94 -12.89
N VAL A 306 11.48 -14.58 -11.73
CA VAL A 306 12.54 -15.44 -11.21
C VAL A 306 11.95 -16.81 -10.97
N GLU A 307 12.51 -17.81 -11.63
CA GLU A 307 12.09 -19.21 -11.57
C GLU A 307 13.23 -20.05 -10.99
N LEU A 308 12.91 -20.84 -9.97
CA LEU A 308 13.79 -21.86 -9.40
C LEU A 308 13.17 -23.23 -9.64
N THR A 309 13.95 -24.16 -10.18
CA THR A 309 13.54 -25.55 -10.42
C THR A 309 14.58 -26.48 -9.80
N VAL A 310 14.15 -27.48 -9.04
CA VAL A 310 15.03 -28.56 -8.58
C VAL A 310 14.67 -29.85 -9.30
N GLU A 311 15.62 -30.39 -10.04
CA GLU A 311 15.55 -31.69 -10.68
C GLU A 311 16.29 -32.73 -9.84
N VAL A 312 15.77 -33.95 -9.77
CA VAL A 312 16.45 -35.12 -9.18
C VAL A 312 16.60 -36.18 -10.27
N ASP A 313 17.83 -36.66 -10.46
CA ASP A 313 18.22 -37.58 -11.56
C ASP A 313 17.74 -37.13 -12.97
N GLY A 314 17.60 -35.82 -13.18
CA GLY A 314 17.16 -35.21 -14.44
C GLY A 314 15.63 -35.07 -14.63
N VAL A 315 14.84 -35.26 -13.57
CA VAL A 315 13.37 -35.08 -13.57
C VAL A 315 12.97 -33.98 -12.59
N GLU A 316 12.07 -33.06 -12.98
CA GLU A 316 11.54 -32.01 -12.10
C GLU A 316 10.93 -32.60 -10.83
N SER A 317 11.48 -32.22 -9.67
CA SER A 317 10.98 -32.59 -8.35
C SER A 317 10.09 -31.49 -7.78
N ASP A 318 10.54 -30.23 -7.82
CA ASP A 318 9.77 -29.09 -7.30
C ASP A 318 10.16 -27.79 -8.01
N HIS A 319 9.28 -26.79 -7.98
CA HIS A 319 9.54 -25.46 -8.55
C HIS A 319 8.99 -24.32 -7.69
N TRP A 320 9.57 -23.14 -7.83
CA TRP A 320 9.16 -21.91 -7.16
C TRP A 320 9.36 -20.71 -8.08
N SER A 321 8.42 -19.76 -8.07
CA SER A 321 8.51 -18.55 -8.89
C SER A 321 8.14 -17.28 -8.11
N HIS A 322 8.81 -16.17 -8.38
CA HIS A 322 8.54 -14.87 -7.78
C HIS A 322 8.90 -13.72 -8.74
N ARG A 323 8.41 -12.51 -8.49
CA ARG A 323 8.83 -11.30 -9.22
C ARG A 323 9.68 -10.40 -8.33
N ILE A 324 10.83 -9.94 -8.83
CA ILE A 324 11.70 -8.99 -8.13
C ILE A 324 11.84 -7.68 -8.90
N GLY A 325 12.05 -6.57 -8.19
CA GLY A 325 12.46 -5.30 -8.78
C GLY A 325 13.92 -5.01 -8.41
N PHE A 326 14.76 -4.72 -9.40
CA PHE A 326 16.15 -4.32 -9.14
C PHE A 326 16.17 -2.91 -8.55
N ARG A 327 16.32 -2.78 -7.23
CA ARG A 327 16.50 -1.50 -6.56
C ARG A 327 17.22 -1.60 -5.22
N ARG A 328 17.98 -0.58 -4.85
CA ARG A 328 18.48 -0.41 -3.46
C ARG A 328 17.61 0.61 -2.73
N ILE A 329 17.32 0.37 -1.46
CA ILE A 329 16.76 1.36 -0.55
C ILE A 329 17.79 1.70 0.54
N ASP A 330 17.92 2.98 0.86
CA ASP A 330 18.78 3.49 1.93
C ASP A 330 17.94 4.36 2.88
N THR A 331 18.27 4.39 4.17
CA THR A 331 17.59 5.23 5.16
C THR A 331 18.51 5.70 6.29
N TRP A 332 18.35 6.95 6.74
CA TRP A 332 19.20 7.58 7.75
C TRP A 332 18.44 8.66 8.54
N ILE A 333 19.07 9.16 9.61
CA ILE A 333 18.67 10.41 10.29
C ILE A 333 19.37 11.58 9.60
N ASP A 334 18.61 12.52 9.06
CA ASP A 334 19.19 13.77 8.55
C ASP A 334 19.72 14.66 9.68
N LYS A 335 20.77 15.44 9.39
CA LYS A 335 21.43 16.33 10.37
C LYS A 335 20.75 17.70 10.49
N THR A 336 19.94 18.10 9.52
CA THR A 336 19.32 19.43 9.46
C THR A 336 17.94 19.40 10.11
N THR A 337 17.07 18.56 9.55
CA THR A 337 15.68 18.36 10.01
C THR A 337 15.60 17.47 11.25
N ARG A 338 16.60 16.60 11.49
CA ARG A 338 16.59 15.49 12.46
C ARG A 338 15.58 14.39 12.12
N GLY A 339 14.93 14.47 10.97
CA GLY A 339 13.95 13.49 10.50
C GLY A 339 14.58 12.24 9.91
N ARG A 340 13.78 11.18 9.86
CA ARG A 340 14.04 9.97 9.11
C ARG A 340 13.89 10.25 7.60
N MET A 341 14.97 10.08 6.85
CA MET A 341 14.98 10.14 5.39
C MET A 341 15.00 8.75 4.75
N PHE A 342 14.51 8.68 3.52
CA PHE A 342 14.60 7.52 2.63
C PHE A 342 15.23 7.93 1.30
N ALA A 343 15.96 7.01 0.68
CA ALA A 343 16.36 7.11 -0.73
C ALA A 343 16.15 5.76 -1.44
N VAL A 344 15.73 5.81 -2.70
CA VAL A 344 15.70 4.64 -3.59
C VAL A 344 16.64 4.90 -4.75
N ASN A 345 17.48 3.92 -5.06
CA ASN A 345 18.53 4.00 -6.09
C ASN A 345 19.42 5.26 -5.95
N GLY A 346 19.72 5.66 -4.71
CA GLY A 346 20.53 6.84 -4.38
C GLY A 346 19.82 8.19 -4.51
N LYS A 347 18.54 8.25 -4.89
CA LYS A 347 17.74 9.49 -4.93
C LYS A 347 16.85 9.59 -3.69
N PRO A 348 16.83 10.72 -2.96
CA PRO A 348 15.88 10.94 -1.86
C PRO A 348 14.42 10.76 -2.30
N VAL A 349 13.58 10.30 -1.39
CA VAL A 349 12.13 10.12 -1.61
C VAL A 349 11.39 10.92 -0.53
N PHE A 350 10.69 11.99 -0.92
CA PHE A 350 9.80 12.70 -0.01
C PHE A 350 8.54 11.86 0.23
N ILE A 351 8.33 11.38 1.46
CA ILE A 351 7.24 10.44 1.72
C ILE A 351 5.91 11.18 1.84
N ARG A 352 4.97 10.81 0.96
CA ARG A 352 3.56 11.24 1.02
C ARG A 352 2.74 9.97 0.90
N GLY A 353 2.04 9.59 1.97
CA GLY A 353 1.41 8.29 2.06
C GLY A 353 0.38 8.22 3.16
N GLY A 354 0.13 7.01 3.65
CA GLY A 354 -0.68 6.84 4.84
C GLY A 354 -0.69 5.45 5.43
N ASN A 355 -1.54 5.33 6.45
CA ASN A 355 -1.63 4.16 7.28
C ASN A 355 -2.69 3.20 6.74
N TRP A 356 -2.22 1.98 6.50
CA TRP A 356 -3.01 0.83 6.09
C TRP A 356 -3.27 -0.03 7.33
N ILE A 357 -4.54 -0.23 7.64
CA ILE A 357 -4.95 -1.08 8.76
C ILE A 357 -5.24 -2.51 8.27
N LEU A 358 -6.26 -2.69 7.42
CA LEU A 358 -6.64 -3.95 6.74
C LEU A 358 -7.79 -3.66 5.74
N SER A 359 -7.98 -4.45 4.68
CA SER A 359 -9.01 -4.17 3.65
C SER A 359 -10.46 -4.53 4.03
N ASP A 360 -10.68 -5.57 4.85
CA ASP A 360 -12.01 -6.05 5.27
C ASP A 360 -11.92 -6.72 6.64
N GLY A 361 -12.79 -6.31 7.57
CA GLY A 361 -12.69 -6.67 8.98
C GLY A 361 -13.04 -8.11 9.32
N LEU A 362 -13.69 -8.83 8.40
CA LEU A 362 -13.98 -10.27 8.49
C LEU A 362 -12.95 -11.14 7.76
N LEU A 363 -11.87 -10.51 7.28
CA LEU A 363 -10.81 -11.09 6.45
C LEU A 363 -11.29 -11.67 5.11
N ARG A 364 -12.31 -11.06 4.49
CA ARG A 364 -12.80 -11.39 3.11
C ARG A 364 -11.85 -10.85 2.03
N LEU A 365 -10.56 -11.12 2.19
CA LEU A 365 -9.46 -10.53 1.45
C LEU A 365 -9.32 -11.22 0.07
N SER A 366 -9.43 -10.46 -1.01
CA SER A 366 -9.25 -10.97 -2.38
C SER A 366 -8.15 -10.22 -3.13
N GLU A 367 -7.54 -10.86 -4.13
CA GLU A 367 -6.54 -10.19 -4.98
C GLU A 367 -7.15 -9.05 -5.80
N GLU A 368 -8.45 -9.12 -6.13
CA GLU A 368 -9.20 -8.01 -6.76
C GLU A 368 -9.41 -6.84 -5.79
N ARG A 369 -9.69 -7.10 -4.50
CA ARG A 369 -9.79 -6.08 -3.45
C ARG A 369 -8.46 -5.38 -3.24
N TYR A 370 -7.35 -6.10 -3.03
CA TYR A 370 -6.02 -5.49 -2.90
C TYR A 370 -5.59 -4.71 -4.15
N ASN A 371 -5.84 -5.23 -5.36
CA ASN A 371 -5.52 -4.51 -6.60
C ASN A 371 -6.32 -3.21 -6.76
N THR A 372 -7.54 -3.15 -6.21
CA THR A 372 -8.37 -1.94 -6.14
C THR A 372 -7.85 -0.99 -5.06
N ASP A 373 -7.75 -1.46 -3.82
CA ASP A 373 -7.31 -0.67 -2.66
C ASP A 373 -5.92 -0.05 -2.90
N VAL A 374 -4.91 -0.83 -3.30
CA VAL A 374 -3.56 -0.30 -3.58
C VAL A 374 -3.54 0.52 -4.88
N GLY A 375 -4.41 0.21 -5.84
CA GLY A 375 -4.66 1.06 -7.01
C GLY A 375 -5.08 2.47 -6.61
N PHE A 376 -6.11 2.58 -5.76
CA PHE A 376 -6.61 3.81 -5.19
C PHE A 376 -5.55 4.63 -4.44
N HIS A 377 -4.61 3.97 -3.75
CA HIS A 377 -3.47 4.66 -3.13
C HIS A 377 -2.46 5.22 -4.15
N ALA A 378 -2.15 4.45 -5.20
CA ALA A 378 -1.30 4.92 -6.29
C ALA A 378 -1.96 6.06 -7.09
N ASP A 379 -3.28 5.97 -7.32
CA ASP A 379 -4.12 7.02 -7.89
C ASP A 379 -4.15 8.29 -7.03
N MET A 380 -4.00 8.20 -5.71
CA MET A 380 -3.80 9.38 -4.85
C MET A 380 -2.37 9.93 -4.89
N ASN A 381 -1.54 9.50 -5.85
CA ASN A 381 -0.12 9.83 -5.96
C ASN A 381 0.71 9.55 -4.68
N MET A 382 0.22 8.65 -3.82
CA MET A 382 0.97 8.22 -2.63
C MET A 382 2.15 7.34 -3.04
N ASN A 383 3.23 7.39 -2.25
CA ASN A 383 4.45 6.59 -2.49
C ASN A 383 4.83 5.67 -1.32
N MET A 384 4.11 5.70 -0.19
CA MET A 384 4.31 4.76 0.92
C MET A 384 2.99 4.37 1.61
N LEU A 385 2.90 3.12 2.05
CA LEU A 385 1.93 2.64 3.02
C LEU A 385 2.64 2.09 4.27
N ARG A 386 2.14 2.45 5.45
CA ARG A 386 2.50 1.84 6.73
C ARG A 386 1.44 0.83 7.11
N VAL A 387 1.78 -0.45 7.10
CA VAL A 387 0.90 -1.53 7.56
C VAL A 387 0.98 -1.58 9.09
N TRP A 388 -0.08 -1.12 9.73
CA TRP A 388 -0.15 -0.82 11.16
C TRP A 388 -0.20 -2.08 12.05
N ALA A 389 0.59 -2.08 13.12
CA ALA A 389 0.92 -3.25 13.93
C ALA A 389 -0.26 -4.09 14.44
N GLY A 390 -1.33 -3.46 14.94
CA GLY A 390 -2.48 -4.18 15.51
C GLY A 390 -3.35 -4.88 14.47
N GLY A 391 -3.08 -4.68 13.18
CA GLY A 391 -3.72 -5.31 12.03
C GLY A 391 -3.09 -6.67 11.68
N LEU A 392 -2.50 -6.77 10.49
CA LEU A 392 -1.89 -7.98 9.94
C LEU A 392 -0.45 -7.72 9.51
N ALA A 393 0.36 -8.79 9.43
CA ALA A 393 1.27 -8.89 8.30
C ALA A 393 0.42 -9.27 7.09
N GLU A 394 0.32 -8.37 6.10
CA GLU A 394 -0.66 -8.51 5.01
C GLU A 394 -0.36 -9.74 4.13
N ARG A 395 -1.32 -10.09 3.27
CA ARG A 395 -1.18 -11.29 2.41
C ARG A 395 -0.29 -10.98 1.20
N PRO A 396 0.45 -11.95 0.65
CA PRO A 396 1.32 -11.73 -0.53
C PRO A 396 0.70 -11.00 -1.75
N PRO A 397 -0.62 -11.09 -2.05
CA PRO A 397 -1.24 -10.26 -3.10
C PRO A 397 -1.18 -8.74 -2.84
N PHE A 398 -1.17 -8.29 -1.58
CA PHE A 398 -0.99 -6.88 -1.22
C PHE A 398 0.35 -6.34 -1.70
N TYR A 399 1.44 -7.00 -1.31
CA TYR A 399 2.79 -6.59 -1.70
C TYR A 399 3.00 -6.69 -3.21
N ARG A 400 2.43 -7.70 -3.89
CA ARG A 400 2.41 -7.74 -5.38
C ARG A 400 1.73 -6.51 -5.98
N ALA A 401 0.59 -6.09 -5.45
CA ALA A 401 -0.09 -4.89 -5.94
C ALA A 401 0.74 -3.62 -5.67
N CYS A 402 1.45 -3.56 -4.53
CA CYS A 402 2.39 -2.48 -4.22
C CYS A 402 3.64 -2.48 -5.13
N ASP A 403 4.19 -3.65 -5.44
CA ASP A 403 5.34 -3.82 -6.35
C ASP A 403 5.01 -3.28 -7.75
N GLU A 404 3.84 -3.63 -8.28
CA GLU A 404 3.34 -3.19 -9.59
C GLU A 404 3.06 -1.68 -9.67
N ARG A 405 2.83 -1.03 -8.53
CA ARG A 405 2.36 0.37 -8.42
C ARG A 405 3.36 1.33 -7.78
N GLY A 406 4.56 0.86 -7.45
CA GLY A 406 5.62 1.71 -6.88
C GLY A 406 5.36 2.12 -5.43
N ILE A 407 4.49 1.42 -4.71
CA ILE A 407 4.15 1.77 -3.32
C ILE A 407 5.18 1.14 -2.39
N LEU A 408 5.92 1.98 -1.65
CA LEU A 408 6.81 1.51 -0.59
C LEU A 408 5.99 0.98 0.60
N VAL A 409 6.40 -0.14 1.19
CA VAL A 409 5.70 -0.71 2.37
C VAL A 409 6.58 -0.66 3.61
N TRP A 410 6.15 0.09 4.61
CA TRP A 410 6.59 -0.05 6.00
C TRP A 410 5.75 -1.18 6.62
N GLN A 411 6.40 -2.24 7.11
CA GLN A 411 5.70 -3.34 7.78
C GLN A 411 6.01 -3.36 9.29
N GLU A 412 4.96 -3.34 10.12
CA GLU A 412 5.08 -3.50 11.56
C GLU A 412 4.86 -4.96 11.99
N PHE A 413 5.50 -5.39 13.08
CA PHE A 413 5.12 -6.60 13.81
C PHE A 413 4.05 -6.28 14.88
N TRP A 414 3.40 -7.32 15.41
CA TRP A 414 2.08 -7.22 16.06
C TRP A 414 2.13 -6.78 17.53
N VAL A 415 2.64 -5.56 17.75
CA VAL A 415 2.80 -4.89 19.05
C VAL A 415 2.23 -3.49 18.96
N THR A 416 1.29 -3.10 19.83
CA THR A 416 0.73 -1.74 19.88
C THR A 416 0.94 -1.11 21.25
N GLY A 417 1.08 0.22 21.30
CA GLY A 417 1.16 0.95 22.57
C GLY A 417 0.00 0.67 23.51
N ASP A 418 -1.24 0.62 22.99
CA ASP A 418 -2.42 0.34 23.80
C ASP A 418 -2.38 -1.06 24.42
N CYS A 419 -2.23 -2.11 23.60
CA CYS A 419 -2.32 -3.50 24.09
C CYS A 419 -1.03 -4.06 24.69
N ASN A 420 0.11 -3.40 24.50
CA ASN A 420 1.41 -3.77 25.03
C ASN A 420 1.98 -2.64 25.91
N GLY A 421 1.18 -2.13 26.85
CA GLY A 421 1.67 -1.41 28.04
C GLY A 421 0.94 -0.12 28.41
N ARG A 422 0.72 0.79 27.46
CA ARG A 422 0.39 2.20 27.75
C ARG A 422 -1.11 2.52 27.66
N GLY A 423 -1.94 1.57 27.21
CA GLY A 423 -3.38 1.75 27.04
C GLY A 423 -4.16 1.87 28.34
N VAL A 424 -5.48 1.95 28.21
CA VAL A 424 -6.43 1.94 29.32
C VAL A 424 -7.43 0.79 29.08
N PRO A 425 -7.51 -0.22 29.96
CA PRO A 425 -6.71 -0.43 31.18
C PRO A 425 -5.21 -0.67 30.87
N PRO A 426 -4.28 -0.44 31.81
CA PRO A 426 -2.86 -0.74 31.58
C PRO A 426 -2.58 -2.24 31.42
N SER A 427 -1.83 -2.58 30.37
CA SER A 427 -1.45 -3.94 29.96
C SER A 427 0.02 -4.26 30.27
N ASP A 428 0.47 -5.51 30.07
CA ASP A 428 1.88 -5.85 30.24
C ASP A 428 2.67 -5.57 28.96
N GLN A 429 3.64 -4.65 29.05
CA GLN A 429 4.54 -4.31 27.95
C GLN A 429 5.41 -5.47 27.43
N ASN A 430 5.48 -6.58 28.17
CA ASN A 430 6.24 -7.76 27.78
C ASN A 430 5.41 -8.77 26.96
N TRP A 431 4.10 -8.57 26.77
CA TRP A 431 3.28 -9.44 25.93
C TRP A 431 3.74 -9.41 24.45
N PRO A 432 3.62 -10.52 23.69
CA PRO A 432 2.84 -11.74 23.96
C PRO A 432 3.45 -12.72 24.97
N ALA A 433 2.64 -13.68 25.43
CA ALA A 433 3.03 -14.64 26.45
C ALA A 433 3.98 -15.75 25.95
N ASP A 434 4.03 -15.99 24.62
CA ASP A 434 4.98 -16.92 23.98
C ASP A 434 5.91 -16.14 23.01
N HIS A 435 7.05 -15.70 23.54
CA HIS A 435 8.09 -14.98 22.81
C HIS A 435 8.71 -15.86 21.70
N ASP A 436 8.85 -17.17 21.93
CA ASP A 436 9.39 -18.12 20.95
C ASP A 436 8.41 -18.34 19.79
N LEU A 437 7.10 -18.28 20.03
CA LEU A 437 6.09 -18.24 18.97
C LEU A 437 6.16 -16.93 18.20
N PHE A 438 6.22 -15.78 18.87
CA PHE A 438 6.32 -14.49 18.19
C PHE A 438 7.53 -14.43 17.27
N LEU A 439 8.73 -14.82 17.76
CA LEU A 439 9.94 -14.85 16.95
C LEU A 439 9.89 -15.87 15.81
N ARG A 440 9.18 -17.01 15.98
CA ARG A 440 8.93 -17.94 14.85
C ARG A 440 8.00 -17.33 13.80
N CYS A 441 6.89 -16.73 14.20
CA CYS A 441 5.95 -16.04 13.31
C CYS A 441 6.63 -14.88 12.58
N ALA A 442 7.46 -14.07 13.26
CA ALA A 442 8.18 -12.96 12.66
C ALA A 442 9.23 -13.42 11.63
N ARG A 443 10.04 -14.45 11.97
CA ARG A 443 11.00 -15.06 11.02
C ARG A 443 10.31 -15.65 9.79
N ASP A 444 9.16 -16.31 9.99
CA ASP A 444 8.36 -16.90 8.90
C ASP A 444 7.74 -15.82 8.00
N THR A 445 7.23 -14.75 8.61
CA THR A 445 6.72 -13.55 7.93
C THR A 445 7.80 -12.87 7.09
N VAL A 446 9.02 -12.70 7.63
CA VAL A 446 10.14 -12.13 6.87
C VAL A 446 10.54 -13.04 5.71
N LYS A 447 10.63 -14.36 5.92
CA LYS A 447 10.89 -15.34 4.86
C LYS A 447 9.85 -15.29 3.72
N LEU A 448 8.57 -15.09 4.06
CA LEU A 448 7.47 -14.94 3.10
C LEU A 448 7.56 -13.65 2.27
N LEU A 449 8.09 -12.56 2.83
CA LEU A 449 7.93 -11.21 2.26
C LEU A 449 9.22 -10.53 1.76
N ARG A 450 10.40 -10.97 2.20
CA ARG A 450 11.71 -10.33 1.93
C ARG A 450 12.08 -10.12 0.46
N ASN A 451 11.47 -10.85 -0.47
CA ASN A 451 11.78 -10.74 -1.90
C ASN A 451 11.00 -9.60 -2.61
N HIS A 452 10.00 -8.98 -1.97
CA HIS A 452 9.17 -7.92 -2.56
C HIS A 452 9.89 -6.56 -2.69
N PRO A 453 9.96 -5.94 -3.90
CA PRO A 453 10.55 -4.60 -4.10
C PRO A 453 9.73 -3.44 -3.51
N SER A 454 8.46 -3.63 -3.16
CA SER A 454 7.67 -2.66 -2.38
C SER A 454 8.19 -2.48 -0.96
N LEU A 455 8.47 -3.58 -0.25
CA LEU A 455 8.85 -3.58 1.17
C LEU A 455 10.09 -2.71 1.43
N ALA A 456 9.95 -1.67 2.24
CA ALA A 456 10.96 -0.65 2.51
C ALA A 456 11.74 -0.91 3.80
N ILE A 457 11.02 -1.16 4.90
CA ILE A 457 11.56 -1.31 6.26
C ILE A 457 10.71 -2.26 7.10
N TRP A 458 11.36 -2.85 8.11
CA TRP A 458 10.71 -3.61 9.18
C TRP A 458 10.65 -2.76 10.44
N VAL A 459 9.53 -2.78 11.17
CA VAL A 459 9.33 -2.01 12.39
C VAL A 459 8.76 -2.89 13.52
N GLY A 460 9.27 -2.74 14.74
CA GLY A 460 8.90 -3.61 15.87
C GLY A 460 7.44 -3.48 16.33
N GLY A 461 6.88 -2.26 16.35
CA GLY A 461 5.50 -2.04 16.77
C GLY A 461 4.97 -0.61 16.57
N ASN A 462 3.66 -0.45 16.71
CA ASN A 462 2.96 0.83 16.73
C ASN A 462 3.18 1.52 18.08
N GLU A 463 3.93 2.63 18.06
CA GLU A 463 4.12 3.55 19.19
C GLU A 463 4.65 2.94 20.49
N GLN A 464 5.17 1.72 20.37
CA GLN A 464 5.77 0.92 21.41
C GLN A 464 6.78 -0.03 20.74
N ILE A 465 7.79 -0.45 21.50
CA ILE A 465 8.78 -1.44 21.07
C ILE A 465 8.38 -2.83 21.57
N PRO A 466 8.76 -3.92 20.89
CA PRO A 466 8.54 -5.28 21.40
C PRO A 466 9.22 -5.52 22.76
N ALA A 467 8.83 -6.60 23.44
CA ALA A 467 9.49 -7.08 24.64
C ALA A 467 11.02 -7.15 24.44
N SER A 468 11.80 -6.84 25.48
CA SER A 468 13.21 -6.45 25.30
C SER A 468 14.09 -7.51 24.63
N ASP A 469 13.83 -8.79 24.85
CA ASP A 469 14.50 -9.93 24.22
C ASP A 469 14.02 -10.17 22.77
N ILE A 470 12.73 -9.96 22.49
CA ILE A 470 12.16 -9.99 21.14
C ILE A 470 12.80 -8.88 20.29
N ASP A 471 12.82 -7.64 20.78
CA ASP A 471 13.40 -6.51 20.05
C ASP A 471 14.91 -6.68 19.84
N GLN A 472 15.65 -7.20 20.82
CA GLN A 472 17.07 -7.55 20.66
C GLN A 472 17.30 -8.63 19.59
N ALA A 473 16.43 -9.64 19.51
CA ALA A 473 16.51 -10.67 18.47
C ALA A 473 16.20 -10.09 17.08
N LEU A 474 15.15 -9.28 16.95
CA LEU A 474 14.81 -8.62 15.68
C LEU A 474 15.89 -7.64 15.22
N GLN A 475 16.45 -6.81 16.11
CA GLN A 475 17.59 -5.95 15.80
C GLN A 475 18.80 -6.75 15.28
N SER A 476 19.08 -7.92 15.87
CA SER A 476 20.21 -8.77 15.48
C SER A 476 19.99 -9.46 14.13
N GLU A 477 18.77 -9.95 13.85
CA GLU A 477 18.46 -10.75 12.66
C GLU A 477 18.06 -9.92 11.43
N LEU A 478 17.50 -8.72 11.65
CA LEU A 478 16.97 -7.82 10.60
C LEU A 478 17.81 -6.54 10.41
N GLN A 479 19.03 -6.47 10.95
CA GLN A 479 19.97 -5.38 10.67
C GLN A 479 20.29 -5.28 9.17
N LEU A 480 20.29 -4.05 8.63
CA LEU A 480 20.77 -3.76 7.29
C LEU A 480 22.26 -4.12 7.20
N ASN A 481 22.64 -5.03 6.31
CA ASN A 481 24.03 -5.47 6.15
C ASN A 481 24.87 -4.31 5.57
N PRO A 482 25.86 -3.76 6.29
CA PRO A 482 26.67 -2.63 5.82
C PRO A 482 27.49 -2.94 4.56
N GLN A 483 27.67 -4.22 4.21
CA GLN A 483 28.29 -4.63 2.96
C GLN A 483 27.43 -4.29 1.74
N LEU A 484 26.10 -4.40 1.82
CA LEU A 484 25.17 -4.10 0.71
C LEU A 484 25.10 -2.60 0.37
N GLN A 485 25.62 -1.73 1.24
CA GLN A 485 25.75 -0.29 0.99
C GLN A 485 27.08 0.08 0.30
N GLN A 486 28.00 -0.88 0.11
CA GLN A 486 29.27 -0.64 -0.59
C GLN A 486 29.06 -0.54 -2.09
N THR A 487 29.48 0.57 -2.70
CA THR A 487 29.36 0.83 -4.15
C THR A 487 30.64 0.50 -4.94
N SER A 488 31.71 0.08 -4.26
CA SER A 488 33.04 -0.12 -4.83
C SER A 488 33.75 -1.34 -4.23
N GLY A 489 34.30 -2.20 -5.09
CA GLY A 489 34.85 -3.50 -4.70
C GLY A 489 33.78 -4.58 -4.69
N PHE A 490 34.07 -5.75 -5.28
CA PHE A 490 33.13 -6.85 -5.40
C PHE A 490 32.99 -7.61 -4.07
N LEU A 491 31.76 -7.92 -3.65
CA LEU A 491 31.48 -8.65 -2.42
C LEU A 491 31.65 -10.17 -2.61
N ASP A 492 32.80 -10.70 -2.19
CA ASP A 492 33.07 -12.15 -2.09
C ASP A 492 32.50 -12.72 -0.76
N VAL A 493 31.20 -12.52 -0.54
CA VAL A 493 30.46 -12.94 0.66
C VAL A 493 29.04 -13.34 0.27
N ASP A 494 28.58 -14.50 0.76
CA ASP A 494 27.17 -14.89 0.69
C ASP A 494 26.31 -13.89 1.49
N VAL A 495 25.56 -13.05 0.77
CA VAL A 495 24.61 -12.07 1.31
C VAL A 495 23.21 -12.64 1.51
N THR A 496 22.92 -13.82 0.98
CA THR A 496 21.63 -14.51 1.14
C THR A 496 21.51 -15.28 2.47
N ARG A 497 22.61 -15.50 3.18
CA ARG A 497 22.64 -16.09 4.55
C ARG A 497 21.91 -15.29 5.64
N PHE A 498 21.57 -14.02 5.38
CA PHE A 498 20.83 -13.17 6.32
C PHE A 498 19.32 -13.43 6.21
N LEU A 499 18.55 -13.10 7.27
CA LEU A 499 17.10 -13.31 7.27
C LEU A 499 16.41 -12.38 6.25
N ASP A 500 16.85 -11.12 6.19
CA ASP A 500 16.64 -10.17 5.09
C ASP A 500 17.99 -9.48 4.82
N GLY A 501 18.39 -8.57 5.70
CA GLY A 501 19.66 -7.85 5.59
C GLY A 501 19.72 -6.77 4.50
N THR A 502 18.73 -6.69 3.60
CA THR A 502 18.65 -5.69 2.50
C THR A 502 17.91 -4.41 2.90
N ARG A 503 17.25 -4.42 4.06
CA ARG A 503 16.40 -3.34 4.61
C ARG A 503 16.82 -3.04 6.05
N ALA A 504 16.37 -1.91 6.58
CA ALA A 504 16.56 -1.56 7.98
C ALA A 504 15.42 -2.09 8.86
N TYR A 505 15.76 -2.52 10.08
CA TYR A 505 14.83 -2.67 11.20
C TYR A 505 14.84 -1.41 12.07
N ILE A 506 13.67 -1.02 12.59
CA ILE A 506 13.49 0.11 13.53
C ILE A 506 12.58 -0.36 14.68
N GLN A 507 12.90 -0.02 15.93
CA GLN A 507 12.26 -0.63 17.11
C GLN A 507 10.75 -0.35 17.24
N GLY A 508 10.26 0.81 16.80
CA GLY A 508 8.85 1.18 16.87
C GLY A 508 8.55 2.51 16.16
N SER A 509 7.27 2.81 15.90
CA SER A 509 6.86 3.87 14.96
C SER A 509 7.21 5.31 15.36
N LEU A 510 7.43 5.60 16.65
CA LEU A 510 7.83 6.93 17.15
C LEU A 510 9.35 7.08 17.33
N TRP A 511 10.11 5.98 17.26
CA TRP A 511 11.55 5.96 17.47
C TRP A 511 12.32 6.43 16.23
N SER A 512 13.64 6.62 16.39
CA SER A 512 14.57 6.68 15.26
C SER A 512 14.23 7.73 14.19
N GLY A 513 13.79 8.91 14.64
CA GLY A 513 13.54 10.10 13.82
C GLY A 513 12.21 10.12 13.08
N PHE A 514 11.28 9.21 13.39
CA PHE A 514 9.92 9.24 12.84
C PHE A 514 9.01 10.26 13.54
N ALA A 515 9.19 10.48 14.85
CA ALA A 515 8.56 11.56 15.60
C ALA A 515 9.63 12.25 16.48
N ASP A 516 9.49 12.25 17.81
CA ASP A 516 10.53 12.69 18.74
C ASP A 516 11.83 11.84 18.64
N GLY A 517 11.69 10.60 18.17
CA GLY A 517 12.77 9.65 17.96
C GLY A 517 13.16 8.83 19.20
N GLN A 518 12.51 9.03 20.35
CA GLN A 518 12.74 8.30 21.60
C GLN A 518 11.51 7.56 22.12
N GLY A 519 10.33 7.74 21.49
CA GLY A 519 9.05 7.26 22.00
C GLY A 519 8.37 8.20 22.99
N GLY A 520 8.89 9.43 23.14
CA GLY A 520 8.41 10.46 24.06
C GLY A 520 7.16 11.21 23.58
N TRP A 521 6.18 10.50 23.02
CA TRP A 521 4.81 10.95 22.70
C TRP A 521 4.67 12.27 21.90
N SER A 522 4.46 12.19 20.57
CA SER A 522 3.65 13.19 19.82
C SER A 522 3.39 12.76 18.36
N ASP A 523 2.30 12.02 18.20
CA ASP A 523 1.60 11.66 16.97
C ASP A 523 0.36 12.56 16.76
N GLY A 524 -0.37 12.38 15.67
CA GLY A 524 -1.57 13.15 15.34
C GLY A 524 -1.28 14.59 14.85
N PRO A 525 -2.24 15.53 15.01
CA PRO A 525 -3.58 15.34 15.59
C PRO A 525 -4.51 14.47 14.72
N TYR A 526 -5.71 14.16 15.23
CA TYR A 526 -6.67 13.24 14.58
C TYR A 526 -8.04 13.83 14.24
N GLY A 527 -8.32 15.06 14.66
CA GLY A 527 -9.59 15.74 14.44
C GLY A 527 -9.62 16.56 13.14
N ILE A 528 -10.76 17.22 12.89
CA ILE A 528 -10.81 18.32 11.93
C ILE A 528 -9.87 19.45 12.36
N GLN A 529 -9.32 20.21 11.40
CA GLN A 529 -8.40 21.31 11.64
C GLN A 529 -8.84 22.54 10.83
N ASN A 530 -8.16 23.67 11.02
CA ASN A 530 -8.28 24.81 10.11
C ASN A 530 -7.28 24.61 8.96
N PRO A 531 -7.67 24.57 7.68
CA PRO A 531 -6.75 24.26 6.56
C PRO A 531 -5.51 25.16 6.51
N GLU A 532 -5.64 26.44 6.86
CA GLU A 532 -4.55 27.41 6.94
C GLU A 532 -3.56 27.11 8.08
N SER A 533 -4.00 26.45 9.16
CA SER A 533 -3.15 26.17 10.34
C SER A 533 -2.05 25.14 10.07
N PHE A 534 -2.26 24.21 9.13
CA PHE A 534 -1.25 23.23 8.72
C PHE A 534 0.05 23.89 8.21
N PHE A 535 -0.04 25.09 7.63
CA PHE A 535 1.11 25.84 7.10
C PHE A 535 1.92 26.57 8.20
N ALA A 536 1.43 26.62 9.44
CA ALA A 536 2.11 27.29 10.55
C ALA A 536 3.48 26.65 10.87
N GLU A 537 4.40 27.44 11.43
CA GLU A 537 5.78 27.00 11.66
C GLU A 537 5.90 25.97 12.78
N ASP A 538 5.03 26.09 13.79
CA ASP A 538 4.94 25.27 15.00
C ASP A 538 3.91 24.13 14.90
N TYR A 539 3.10 24.06 13.83
CA TYR A 539 1.96 23.14 13.69
C TYR A 539 2.25 21.69 14.11
N TYR A 540 3.26 21.07 13.50
CA TYR A 540 3.79 19.77 13.92
C TYR A 540 5.30 19.90 14.20
N PRO A 541 5.81 19.53 15.40
CA PRO A 541 7.15 19.92 15.82
C PRO A 541 8.31 19.06 15.28
N TYR A 542 8.04 17.94 14.59
CA TYR A 542 9.06 17.05 14.02
C TYR A 542 9.06 17.04 12.48
N ALA A 543 10.04 16.36 11.92
CA ALA A 543 10.33 16.38 10.48
C ALA A 543 9.62 15.27 9.70
N PHE A 544 9.49 14.07 10.25
CA PHE A 544 8.60 13.05 9.71
C PHE A 544 7.34 13.04 10.60
N ASN A 545 6.17 12.70 10.05
CA ASN A 545 4.99 12.38 10.85
C ASN A 545 4.48 10.99 10.43
N PRO A 546 4.45 9.99 11.33
CA PRO A 546 4.08 8.62 11.00
C PRO A 546 2.56 8.39 11.02
N GLU A 547 1.79 9.30 11.61
CA GLU A 547 0.35 9.15 11.84
C GLU A 547 -0.31 10.51 12.11
N ILE A 548 -1.03 11.08 11.14
CA ILE A 548 -1.81 12.32 11.30
C ILE A 548 -3.14 12.25 10.56
N GLY A 549 -4.25 12.51 11.25
CA GLY A 549 -5.58 12.11 10.81
C GLY A 549 -6.67 13.16 10.88
N SER A 550 -7.85 12.81 10.35
CA SER A 550 -9.00 13.70 10.30
C SER A 550 -10.34 12.97 10.00
N VAL A 551 -11.37 13.77 9.74
CA VAL A 551 -12.70 13.40 9.20
C VAL A 551 -12.67 12.48 7.97
N GLY A 552 -13.78 11.78 7.72
CA GLY A 552 -13.86 10.84 6.59
C GLY A 552 -15.27 10.29 6.31
N VAL A 553 -16.31 11.11 6.43
CA VAL A 553 -17.69 10.65 6.15
C VAL A 553 -17.86 10.41 4.64
N PRO A 554 -18.43 9.26 4.23
CA PRO A 554 -18.61 8.91 2.83
C PRO A 554 -19.73 9.72 2.15
N ASN A 555 -19.94 9.47 0.85
CA ASN A 555 -21.12 9.99 0.15
C ASN A 555 -22.41 9.39 0.74
N ALA A 556 -23.49 10.17 0.78
CA ALA A 556 -24.78 9.78 1.40
C ALA A 556 -25.39 8.47 0.87
N ALA A 557 -25.03 8.04 -0.34
CA ALA A 557 -25.42 6.74 -0.89
C ALA A 557 -24.87 5.56 -0.06
N THR A 558 -23.64 5.65 0.45
CA THR A 558 -23.05 4.60 1.30
C THR A 558 -23.75 4.52 2.65
N ILE A 559 -24.05 5.65 3.29
CA ILE A 559 -24.85 5.67 4.53
C ILE A 559 -26.18 4.91 4.33
N ARG A 560 -26.84 5.11 3.18
CA ARG A 560 -28.09 4.40 2.87
C ARG A 560 -27.92 2.93 2.50
N ALA A 561 -26.76 2.54 1.94
CA ALA A 561 -26.42 1.16 1.64
C ALA A 561 -25.97 0.36 2.87
N THR A 562 -25.43 1.01 3.91
CA THR A 562 -24.84 0.34 5.08
C THR A 562 -25.54 0.62 6.41
N MET A 563 -26.58 1.46 6.45
CA MET A 563 -27.30 1.81 7.68
C MET A 563 -28.82 1.85 7.46
N PRO A 564 -29.64 1.47 8.47
CA PRO A 564 -31.10 1.51 8.36
C PRO A 564 -31.64 2.96 8.27
N PRO A 565 -32.86 3.18 7.74
CA PRO A 565 -33.45 4.52 7.61
C PRO A 565 -33.53 5.35 8.89
N SER A 566 -33.58 4.72 10.06
CA SER A 566 -33.54 5.39 11.38
C SER A 566 -32.18 6.01 11.73
N ALA A 567 -31.13 5.73 10.97
CA ALA A 567 -29.78 6.25 11.12
C ALA A 567 -29.39 7.23 9.99
N TRP A 568 -30.33 7.57 9.10
CA TRP A 568 -30.08 8.48 7.98
C TRP A 568 -30.13 9.96 8.39
N ASP A 569 -30.64 10.30 9.58
CA ASP A 569 -30.59 11.67 10.07
C ASP A 569 -29.13 12.07 10.38
N PRO A 570 -28.60 13.15 9.77
CA PRO A 570 -27.24 13.62 10.04
C PRO A 570 -27.11 14.16 11.48
N PRO A 571 -25.87 14.38 11.97
CA PRO A 571 -25.63 14.85 13.33
C PRO A 571 -26.42 16.14 13.66
N GLY A 572 -27.01 16.18 14.85
CA GLY A 572 -27.62 17.38 15.40
C GLY A 572 -26.58 18.47 15.69
N MET A 573 -27.03 19.72 15.78
CA MET A 573 -26.18 20.87 16.12
C MET A 573 -26.46 21.36 17.54
N GLN A 574 -25.42 21.60 18.33
CA GLN A 574 -25.50 22.30 19.61
C GLN A 574 -24.60 23.54 19.61
N ASP A 575 -25.18 24.73 19.82
CA ASP A 575 -24.41 25.93 20.15
C ASP A 575 -23.79 25.76 21.55
N VAL A 576 -22.47 25.85 21.63
CA VAL A 576 -21.71 25.78 22.90
C VAL A 576 -21.17 27.15 23.34
N GLY A 577 -21.60 28.22 22.67
CA GLY A 577 -21.19 29.59 22.91
C GLY A 577 -19.93 30.00 22.13
N GLY A 578 -19.64 31.31 22.16
CA GLY A 578 -18.44 31.87 21.52
C GLY A 578 -18.39 31.78 19.99
N GLY A 579 -19.47 31.36 19.33
CA GLY A 579 -19.53 31.12 17.88
C GLY A 579 -19.18 29.70 17.45
N TYR A 580 -19.10 28.75 18.39
CA TYR A 580 -18.79 27.34 18.09
C TYR A 580 -20.04 26.45 18.20
N ILE A 581 -20.15 25.54 17.24
CA ILE A 581 -21.13 24.46 17.24
C ILE A 581 -20.41 23.16 17.60
N LYS A 582 -21.08 22.29 18.37
CA LYS A 582 -20.72 20.89 18.58
C LYS A 582 -21.70 19.99 17.82
N ASP A 583 -21.18 19.03 17.06
CA ASP A 583 -21.98 18.00 16.41
C ASP A 583 -22.46 16.96 17.46
N ILE A 584 -23.71 16.49 17.33
CA ILE A 584 -24.29 15.42 18.13
C ILE A 584 -24.67 14.26 17.18
N PRO A 585 -23.85 13.20 17.06
CA PRO A 585 -24.22 12.04 16.25
C PRO A 585 -25.44 11.30 16.83
N ASN A 586 -26.16 10.58 15.97
CA ASN A 586 -27.11 9.56 16.42
C ASN A 586 -26.37 8.29 16.89
N GLU A 587 -27.07 7.39 17.60
CA GLU A 587 -26.50 6.18 18.20
C GLU A 587 -25.74 5.29 17.19
N THR A 588 -26.26 5.13 15.97
CA THR A 588 -25.58 4.37 14.91
C THR A 588 -24.35 5.11 14.38
N TRP A 589 -24.37 6.44 14.30
CA TRP A 589 -23.18 7.20 13.88
C TRP A 589 -22.06 7.15 14.91
N ASP A 590 -22.39 7.19 16.21
CA ASP A 590 -21.43 6.99 17.30
C ASP A 590 -20.88 5.55 17.32
N TYR A 591 -21.75 4.55 17.13
CA TYR A 591 -21.36 3.14 16.93
C TYR A 591 -20.33 3.00 15.80
N HIS A 592 -20.63 3.60 14.64
CA HIS A 592 -19.74 3.67 13.47
C HIS A 592 -18.57 4.67 13.60
N LYS A 593 -18.27 5.13 14.82
CA LYS A 593 -17.11 5.96 15.18
C LYS A 593 -17.06 7.30 14.43
N TYR A 594 -18.19 7.99 14.31
CA TYR A 594 -18.23 9.35 13.75
C TYR A 594 -17.27 10.30 14.48
N ILE A 595 -16.49 11.05 13.69
CA ILE A 595 -15.67 12.15 14.19
C ILE A 595 -16.25 13.50 13.70
N PRO A 596 -16.50 14.48 14.60
CA PRO A 596 -17.09 15.77 14.23
C PRO A 596 -16.30 16.58 13.19
N TYR A 597 -17.00 17.42 12.43
CA TYR A 597 -16.40 18.45 11.56
C TYR A 597 -16.15 19.76 12.31
N CYS A 598 -16.24 19.75 13.64
CA CYS A 598 -15.89 20.84 14.56
C CYS A 598 -14.94 20.35 15.66
N ASP A 599 -14.14 21.26 16.22
CA ASP A 599 -13.48 21.08 17.51
C ASP A 599 -13.52 22.40 18.29
N PRO A 600 -14.58 22.63 19.10
CA PRO A 600 -14.70 23.83 19.93
C PRO A 600 -13.57 23.99 20.97
N GLU A 601 -12.93 22.90 21.40
CA GLU A 601 -11.88 22.92 22.42
C GLU A 601 -10.56 23.42 21.81
N SER A 602 -10.22 22.94 20.61
CA SER A 602 -9.12 23.44 19.78
C SER A 602 -9.46 24.69 18.95
N LYS A 603 -10.66 25.26 19.10
CA LYS A 603 -11.17 26.46 18.39
C LYS A 603 -11.24 26.30 16.86
N VAL A 604 -11.57 25.10 16.39
CA VAL A 604 -11.93 24.80 15.01
C VAL A 604 -13.47 24.91 14.88
N PRO A 605 -14.02 25.91 14.16
CA PRO A 605 -15.47 25.98 13.92
C PRO A 605 -15.92 24.82 13.02
N SER A 606 -17.23 24.54 12.99
CA SER A 606 -17.78 23.45 12.15
C SER A 606 -17.56 23.74 10.66
N GLN A 607 -16.61 23.01 10.05
CA GLN A 607 -16.22 23.17 8.64
C GLN A 607 -17.33 22.80 7.65
N VAL A 608 -18.39 22.12 8.12
CA VAL A 608 -19.61 21.87 7.34
C VAL A 608 -20.54 23.09 7.38
N ILE A 609 -20.71 23.72 8.55
CA ILE A 609 -21.65 24.83 8.76
C ILE A 609 -21.14 26.15 8.16
N THR A 610 -19.84 26.28 7.89
CA THR A 610 -19.28 27.41 7.11
C THR A 610 -19.95 27.57 5.73
N TYR A 611 -20.48 26.49 5.15
CA TYR A 611 -21.24 26.50 3.88
C TYR A 611 -22.77 26.71 4.08
N GLY A 612 -23.18 27.14 5.28
CA GLY A 612 -24.57 27.25 5.72
C GLY A 612 -25.09 25.96 6.41
N THR A 613 -26.11 26.12 7.25
CA THR A 613 -26.79 24.99 7.94
C THR A 613 -27.36 23.97 6.95
N TYR A 614 -27.47 22.71 7.38
CA TYR A 614 -27.99 21.61 6.55
C TYR A 614 -29.39 21.16 6.94
N SER A 615 -30.14 20.67 5.94
CA SER A 615 -31.53 20.20 6.07
C SER A 615 -31.66 18.68 6.21
N ASP A 616 -30.71 17.93 5.66
CA ASP A 616 -30.82 16.49 5.41
C ASP A 616 -29.44 15.86 5.18
N LEU A 617 -29.43 14.54 5.00
CA LEU A 617 -28.22 13.74 4.81
C LEU A 617 -27.43 14.07 3.55
N ASP A 618 -28.11 14.38 2.44
CA ASP A 618 -27.44 14.63 1.16
C ASP A 618 -26.74 15.99 1.20
N ASP A 619 -27.40 17.01 1.75
CA ASP A 619 -26.80 18.32 1.97
C ASP A 619 -25.66 18.30 3.00
N PHE A 620 -25.80 17.52 4.09
CA PHE A 620 -24.71 17.29 5.03
C PHE A 620 -23.50 16.62 4.34
N CYS A 621 -23.73 15.53 3.60
CA CYS A 621 -22.65 14.79 2.96
C CYS A 621 -21.97 15.59 1.84
N GLU A 622 -22.70 16.40 1.07
CA GLU A 622 -22.10 17.27 0.03
C GLU A 622 -21.16 18.31 0.64
N LYS A 623 -21.58 18.96 1.75
CA LYS A 623 -20.73 19.88 2.53
C LYS A 623 -19.56 19.18 3.20
N ALA A 624 -19.76 17.96 3.70
CA ALA A 624 -18.70 17.12 4.23
C ALA A 624 -17.64 16.80 3.16
N GLN A 625 -18.02 16.58 1.90
CA GLN A 625 -17.05 16.38 0.81
C GLN A 625 -16.23 17.63 0.49
N LEU A 626 -16.82 18.83 0.56
CA LEU A 626 -16.07 20.09 0.44
C LEU A 626 -15.03 20.22 1.58
N ALA A 627 -15.43 19.93 2.82
CA ALA A 627 -14.53 19.94 3.97
C ALA A 627 -13.41 18.88 3.85
N ASN A 628 -13.75 17.64 3.46
CA ASN A 628 -12.78 16.57 3.21
C ASN A 628 -11.73 16.97 2.16
N TYR A 629 -12.18 17.56 1.04
CA TYR A 629 -11.28 18.01 -0.04
C TYR A 629 -10.29 19.07 0.46
N LEU A 630 -10.78 20.13 1.14
CA LEU A 630 -9.91 21.18 1.68
C LEU A 630 -8.91 20.64 2.70
N GLN A 631 -9.41 19.86 3.66
CA GLN A 631 -8.63 19.36 4.80
C GLN A 631 -7.44 18.52 4.36
N TYR A 632 -7.68 17.51 3.51
CA TYR A 632 -6.62 16.60 3.08
C TYR A 632 -5.69 17.21 2.01
N ARG A 633 -6.20 18.15 1.19
CA ARG A 633 -5.34 18.91 0.28
C ARG A 633 -4.35 19.81 1.05
N ALA A 634 -4.86 20.61 1.98
CA ALA A 634 -4.03 21.54 2.78
C ALA A 634 -3.00 20.81 3.66
N LEU A 635 -3.36 19.63 4.18
CA LEU A 635 -2.44 18.74 4.89
C LEU A 635 -1.22 18.38 4.03
N ILE A 636 -1.41 17.90 2.79
CA ILE A 636 -0.27 17.52 1.93
C ILE A 636 0.46 18.75 1.35
N GLU A 637 -0.26 19.80 0.94
CA GLU A 637 0.37 21.04 0.40
C GLU A 637 1.26 21.74 1.44
N SER A 638 0.88 21.77 2.71
CA SER A 638 1.71 22.34 3.78
C SER A 638 2.98 21.52 4.06
N TRP A 639 2.92 20.20 3.91
CA TRP A 639 4.12 19.35 3.98
C TRP A 639 5.03 19.55 2.77
N ASN A 640 4.47 19.68 1.56
CA ASN A 640 5.22 20.10 0.37
C ASN A 640 5.88 21.49 0.57
N SER A 641 5.17 22.45 1.18
CA SER A 641 5.62 23.85 1.35
C SER A 641 6.93 23.99 2.15
N ARG A 642 7.20 23.04 3.04
CA ARG A 642 8.41 22.96 3.88
C ARG A 642 9.23 21.68 3.63
N MET A 643 9.10 21.08 2.45
CA MET A 643 9.87 19.91 2.00
C MET A 643 11.38 20.15 2.15
N TRP A 644 12.06 19.25 2.86
CA TRP A 644 13.48 19.28 3.22
C TRP A 644 13.98 20.48 4.04
N GLU A 645 13.25 21.62 4.06
CA GLU A 645 13.50 22.75 4.97
C GLU A 645 13.12 22.40 6.42
N LYS A 646 12.00 21.69 6.60
CA LYS A 646 11.51 21.20 7.89
C LYS A 646 11.11 19.73 7.81
N TYR A 647 10.33 19.36 6.80
CA TYR A 647 9.70 18.03 6.72
C TYR A 647 10.45 17.07 5.79
N THR A 648 10.34 15.78 6.10
CA THR A 648 10.89 14.63 5.35
C THR A 648 9.81 13.65 4.90
N GLY A 649 8.63 13.69 5.53
CA GLY A 649 7.45 12.95 5.07
C GLY A 649 6.23 13.02 5.99
N VAL A 650 5.11 12.50 5.49
CA VAL A 650 3.82 12.38 6.19
C VAL A 650 3.07 11.12 5.81
N LEU A 651 2.44 10.49 6.79
CA LEU A 651 1.53 9.35 6.63
C LEU A 651 0.15 9.67 7.26
N ILE A 652 -0.88 9.76 6.42
CA ILE A 652 -2.27 10.04 6.83
C ILE A 652 -2.85 8.91 7.70
N TRP A 653 -3.61 9.27 8.74
CA TRP A 653 -4.47 8.38 9.54
C TRP A 653 -5.95 8.68 9.29
N LYS A 654 -6.63 7.94 8.44
CA LYS A 654 -6.18 6.75 7.72
C LYS A 654 -6.96 6.66 6.42
N ASN A 655 -6.40 5.93 5.48
CA ASN A 655 -6.79 6.09 4.08
C ASN A 655 -8.11 5.39 3.75
N GLN A 656 -8.49 4.37 4.53
CA GLN A 656 -9.63 3.49 4.28
C GLN A 656 -10.27 2.99 5.59
N ASN A 657 -11.38 2.27 5.47
CA ASN A 657 -11.99 1.50 6.56
C ASN A 657 -12.26 0.04 6.14
N PRO A 658 -11.95 -0.95 7.00
CA PRO A 658 -12.28 -2.38 6.80
C PRO A 658 -13.76 -2.71 7.00
N TRP A 659 -14.58 -1.70 7.29
CA TRP A 659 -16.00 -1.75 7.59
C TRP A 659 -16.61 -0.36 7.33
N PRO A 660 -17.93 -0.12 7.40
CA PRO A 660 -18.54 1.19 7.17
C PRO A 660 -18.31 2.27 8.26
N GLY A 661 -17.07 2.47 8.70
CA GLY A 661 -16.69 3.48 9.69
C GLY A 661 -16.77 4.92 9.16
N LEU A 662 -16.99 5.88 10.07
CA LEU A 662 -17.21 7.31 9.79
C LEU A 662 -16.03 8.23 10.20
N ARG A 663 -14.85 7.66 10.47
CA ARG A 663 -13.63 8.37 10.87
C ARG A 663 -12.41 7.90 10.09
N GLY A 664 -11.67 8.85 9.52
CA GLY A 664 -10.49 8.61 8.67
C GLY A 664 -10.82 7.76 7.44
N GLY A 665 -10.99 8.38 6.28
CA GLY A 665 -11.28 7.68 5.03
C GLY A 665 -11.21 8.58 3.81
N LEU A 666 -10.38 8.19 2.84
CA LEU A 666 -10.26 8.84 1.54
C LEU A 666 -11.17 8.13 0.51
N TYR A 667 -11.41 6.84 0.71
CA TYR A 667 -12.50 6.11 0.07
C TYR A 667 -13.20 5.20 1.10
N ASP A 668 -14.43 4.80 0.81
CA ASP A 668 -15.25 4.05 1.75
C ASP A 668 -15.20 2.53 1.55
N PHE A 669 -15.84 1.80 2.46
CA PHE A 669 -15.84 0.34 2.49
C PHE A 669 -16.33 -0.31 1.18
N LEU A 670 -17.23 0.36 0.46
CA LEU A 670 -17.82 -0.11 -0.81
C LEU A 670 -17.00 0.35 -2.04
N HIS A 671 -15.87 1.03 -1.83
CA HIS A 671 -15.02 1.68 -2.84
C HIS A 671 -15.61 2.95 -3.49
N ASP A 672 -16.58 3.64 -2.90
CA ASP A 672 -16.88 5.01 -3.37
C ASP A 672 -15.83 5.98 -2.83
N GLN A 673 -15.38 6.90 -3.69
CA GLN A 673 -14.28 7.82 -3.40
C GLN A 673 -14.83 9.14 -2.84
N THR A 674 -14.19 9.66 -1.78
CA THR A 674 -14.63 10.90 -1.11
C THR A 674 -13.99 12.13 -1.74
N GLY A 675 -14.44 13.33 -1.35
CA GLY A 675 -13.72 14.57 -1.69
C GLY A 675 -12.27 14.58 -1.17
N GLY A 676 -12.00 13.84 -0.09
CA GLY A 676 -10.65 13.68 0.47
C GLY A 676 -9.70 12.94 -0.48
N PHE A 677 -10.18 11.94 -1.22
CA PHE A 677 -9.40 11.25 -2.26
C PHE A 677 -8.79 12.23 -3.25
N PHE A 678 -9.63 13.12 -3.79
CA PHE A 678 -9.24 14.06 -4.84
C PHE A 678 -8.47 15.26 -4.27
N GLY A 679 -8.72 15.64 -3.02
CA GLY A 679 -7.87 16.55 -2.26
C GLY A 679 -6.43 16.05 -2.11
N VAL A 680 -6.23 14.78 -1.72
CA VAL A 680 -4.89 14.16 -1.68
C VAL A 680 -4.30 14.02 -3.08
N ARG A 681 -5.05 13.44 -4.03
CA ARG A 681 -4.58 13.22 -5.42
C ARG A 681 -4.02 14.48 -6.05
N SER A 682 -4.71 15.61 -5.86
CA SER A 682 -4.27 16.94 -6.33
C SER A 682 -2.98 17.39 -5.62
N ALA A 683 -2.99 17.52 -4.30
CA ALA A 683 -1.82 17.98 -3.53
C ALA A 683 -0.57 17.08 -3.66
N ALA A 684 -0.79 15.81 -3.97
CA ALA A 684 0.25 14.80 -4.15
C ALA A 684 0.71 14.64 -5.60
N GLU A 685 0.32 15.48 -6.57
CA GLU A 685 0.91 15.43 -7.92
C GLU A 685 2.47 15.43 -7.85
N PRO A 686 3.19 14.68 -8.72
CA PRO A 686 4.66 14.60 -8.65
C PRO A 686 5.37 15.90 -9.04
N VAL A 687 4.76 16.67 -9.94
CA VAL A 687 5.13 18.04 -10.31
C VAL A 687 3.86 18.87 -10.19
N HIS A 688 3.82 19.84 -9.27
CA HIS A 688 2.58 20.43 -8.78
C HIS A 688 2.69 21.95 -8.60
N VAL A 689 1.56 22.65 -8.71
CA VAL A 689 1.42 24.07 -8.34
C VAL A 689 0.36 24.25 -7.25
N GLN A 690 0.77 24.88 -6.15
CA GLN A 690 -0.06 25.05 -4.94
C GLN A 690 -0.08 26.50 -4.45
N LEU A 691 -1.03 26.80 -3.57
CA LEU A 691 -1.16 28.08 -2.87
C LEU A 691 -0.88 27.86 -1.38
N ASN A 692 0.10 28.58 -0.85
CA ASN A 692 0.39 28.59 0.58
C ASN A 692 -0.73 29.32 1.34
N LEU A 693 -1.67 28.59 1.94
CA LEU A 693 -2.91 29.15 2.51
C LEU A 693 -2.70 30.15 3.66
N ALA A 694 -1.53 30.16 4.29
CA ALA A 694 -1.19 31.13 5.34
C ALA A 694 -0.55 32.43 4.80
N THR A 695 -0.20 32.51 3.51
CA THR A 695 0.55 33.64 2.94
C THR A 695 0.14 34.05 1.52
N ASN A 696 -0.78 33.34 0.87
CA ASN A 696 -1.20 33.51 -0.53
C ASN A 696 -0.04 33.44 -1.56
N VAL A 697 1.13 32.93 -1.17
CA VAL A 697 2.26 32.72 -2.08
C VAL A 697 1.99 31.48 -2.95
N VAL A 698 2.15 31.63 -4.27
CA VAL A 698 2.13 30.50 -5.20
C VAL A 698 3.47 29.77 -5.11
N GLU A 699 3.41 28.45 -4.92
CA GLU A 699 4.57 27.57 -4.77
C GLU A 699 4.57 26.47 -5.83
N LEU A 700 5.78 26.09 -6.26
CA LEU A 700 6.02 25.06 -7.26
C LEU A 700 6.79 23.90 -6.64
N VAL A 701 6.24 22.69 -6.78
CA VAL A 701 6.71 21.49 -6.12
C VAL A 701 7.16 20.49 -7.19
N ASN A 702 8.35 19.90 -7.02
CA ASN A 702 8.83 18.81 -7.86
C ASN A 702 9.46 17.73 -6.96
N ILE A 703 8.77 16.59 -6.80
CA ILE A 703 9.24 15.41 -6.05
C ILE A 703 9.84 14.33 -6.96
N THR A 704 10.07 14.62 -8.24
CA THR A 704 10.67 13.67 -9.18
C THR A 704 12.20 13.65 -9.04
N ALA A 705 12.87 12.72 -9.74
CA ALA A 705 14.33 12.65 -9.78
C ALA A 705 14.96 13.65 -10.80
N GLU A 706 14.14 14.37 -11.57
CA GLU A 706 14.58 15.19 -12.72
C GLU A 706 14.10 16.65 -12.61
N GLN A 707 14.75 17.55 -13.34
CA GLN A 707 14.39 18.97 -13.43
C GLN A 707 13.29 19.15 -14.48
N VAL A 708 12.37 20.10 -14.24
CA VAL A 708 11.48 20.60 -15.29
C VAL A 708 11.93 22.00 -15.71
N ASP A 709 12.33 22.11 -16.97
CA ASP A 709 12.71 23.37 -17.62
C ASP A 709 11.55 23.96 -18.43
N ASP A 710 11.67 25.26 -18.74
CA ASP A 710 10.72 26.08 -19.51
C ASP A 710 9.26 25.94 -19.06
N ALA A 711 9.05 26.04 -17.75
CA ALA A 711 7.72 26.00 -17.16
C ALA A 711 7.05 27.39 -17.19
N THR A 712 5.73 27.39 -17.36
CA THR A 712 4.86 28.56 -17.24
C THR A 712 3.80 28.32 -16.16
N VAL A 713 3.62 29.29 -15.27
CA VAL A 713 2.54 29.34 -14.29
C VAL A 713 1.53 30.38 -14.72
N GLU A 714 0.26 29.99 -14.78
CA GLU A 714 -0.87 30.91 -14.81
C GLU A 714 -1.63 30.81 -13.48
N ALA A 715 -1.86 31.93 -12.82
CA ALA A 715 -2.71 32.02 -11.64
C ALA A 715 -3.80 33.07 -11.87
N SER A 716 -5.04 32.77 -11.51
CA SER A 716 -6.19 33.65 -11.82
C SER A 716 -7.23 33.66 -10.71
N VAL A 717 -7.73 34.84 -10.36
CA VAL A 717 -8.73 35.06 -9.30
C VAL A 717 -10.08 35.44 -9.92
N TRP A 718 -11.16 34.83 -9.42
CA TRP A 718 -12.51 34.95 -9.98
C TRP A 718 -13.52 35.21 -8.86
N ASN A 719 -14.51 36.09 -9.08
CA ASN A 719 -15.61 36.30 -8.14
C ASN A 719 -16.73 35.25 -8.33
N LEU A 720 -17.73 35.25 -7.43
CA LEU A 720 -18.90 34.35 -7.54
C LEU A 720 -19.77 34.62 -8.78
N GLY A 721 -19.70 35.83 -9.32
CA GLY A 721 -20.27 36.18 -10.63
C GLY A 721 -19.64 35.37 -11.77
N GLY A 722 -18.38 34.95 -11.60
CA GLY A 722 -17.50 34.30 -12.58
C GLY A 722 -16.67 35.29 -13.40
N GLU A 723 -16.52 36.52 -12.92
CA GLU A 723 -15.65 37.54 -13.53
C GLU A 723 -14.23 37.41 -12.98
N ARG A 724 -13.23 37.32 -13.87
CA ARG A 724 -11.81 37.28 -13.48
C ARG A 724 -11.35 38.65 -13.00
N GLN A 725 -11.06 38.77 -11.71
CA GLN A 725 -10.59 40.00 -11.07
C GLN A 725 -9.10 40.24 -11.36
N ASN A 726 -8.28 39.19 -11.21
CA ASN A 726 -6.82 39.27 -11.26
C ASN A 726 -6.21 38.10 -12.04
N GLN A 727 -5.03 38.31 -12.62
CA GLN A 727 -4.22 37.27 -13.26
C GLN A 727 -2.72 37.56 -13.08
N MET A 728 -1.99 36.52 -12.68
CA MET A 728 -0.53 36.48 -12.67
C MET A 728 -0.06 35.44 -13.70
N VAL A 729 0.99 35.75 -14.45
CA VAL A 729 1.67 34.82 -15.35
C VAL A 729 3.17 34.91 -15.11
N SER A 730 3.86 33.77 -15.07
CA SER A 730 5.32 33.69 -14.92
C SER A 730 5.85 32.59 -15.84
N GLN A 731 6.85 32.88 -16.67
CA GLN A 731 7.30 32.03 -17.78
C GLN A 731 8.81 31.80 -17.73
N GLY A 732 9.31 30.79 -18.45
CA GLY A 732 10.73 30.43 -18.46
C GLY A 732 11.24 29.95 -17.09
N LEU A 733 10.34 29.41 -16.27
CA LEU A 733 10.64 28.94 -14.93
C LEU A 733 11.36 27.57 -14.98
N VAL A 734 12.16 27.31 -13.96
CA VAL A 734 12.83 26.03 -13.74
C VAL A 734 12.38 25.48 -12.39
N LEU A 735 11.95 24.22 -12.36
CA LEU A 735 11.58 23.49 -11.15
C LEU A 735 12.64 22.41 -10.88
N PRO A 736 13.63 22.65 -10.00
CA PRO A 736 14.66 21.66 -9.67
C PRO A 736 14.06 20.39 -9.08
N ALA A 737 14.70 19.24 -9.32
CA ALA A 737 14.35 17.97 -8.70
C ALA A 737 14.37 18.04 -7.16
N GLN A 738 13.49 17.27 -6.51
CA GLN A 738 13.38 17.17 -5.04
C GLN A 738 13.28 18.53 -4.33
N LYS A 739 12.43 19.44 -4.81
CA LYS A 739 12.36 20.81 -4.26
C LYS A 739 11.00 21.47 -4.38
N THR A 740 10.67 22.29 -3.36
CA THR A 740 9.65 23.34 -3.44
C THR A 740 10.29 24.71 -3.68
N SER A 741 9.72 25.51 -4.58
CA SER A 741 10.18 26.85 -4.96
C SER A 741 9.04 27.85 -4.87
N LYS A 742 9.24 28.92 -4.09
CA LYS A 742 8.25 29.99 -3.86
C LYS A 742 8.36 31.04 -4.98
N LEU A 743 7.23 31.45 -5.56
CA LEU A 743 7.16 32.50 -6.59
C LEU A 743 6.82 33.87 -5.96
N SER A 744 5.53 34.20 -5.92
CA SER A 744 5.01 35.47 -5.45
C SER A 744 3.58 35.32 -4.92
N GLU A 745 3.17 36.28 -4.11
CA GLU A 745 1.82 36.39 -3.56
C GLU A 745 0.79 36.71 -4.65
N ILE A 746 -0.31 35.97 -4.69
CA ILE A 746 -1.48 36.33 -5.52
C ILE A 746 -2.38 37.29 -4.72
N GLN A 747 -2.70 38.44 -5.28
CA GLN A 747 -3.60 39.39 -4.63
C GLN A 747 -5.05 38.91 -4.75
N LEU A 748 -5.73 38.77 -3.61
CA LEU A 748 -7.12 38.31 -3.51
C LEU A 748 -8.05 39.52 -3.30
N ASP A 749 -8.78 39.90 -4.35
CA ASP A 749 -9.62 41.11 -4.39
C ASP A 749 -10.96 40.96 -3.65
N PHE A 750 -10.90 40.69 -2.34
CA PHE A 750 -12.09 40.63 -1.47
C PHE A 750 -12.72 42.02 -1.28
N THR A 751 -14.05 42.09 -1.26
CA THR A 751 -14.81 43.33 -0.99
C THR A 751 -15.80 43.13 0.17
N GLU A 752 -16.70 44.08 0.40
CA GLU A 752 -17.86 43.86 1.30
C GLU A 752 -18.87 42.87 0.68
N GLU A 753 -19.01 42.91 -0.65
CA GLU A 753 -20.01 42.15 -1.41
C GLU A 753 -19.47 40.79 -1.87
N ASN A 754 -18.19 40.72 -2.27
CA ASN A 754 -17.49 39.48 -2.62
C ASN A 754 -16.56 39.09 -1.45
N GLN A 755 -17.08 38.29 -0.53
CA GLN A 755 -16.31 37.74 0.59
C GLN A 755 -15.76 36.33 0.31
N VAL A 756 -16.25 35.67 -0.75
CA VAL A 756 -15.66 34.45 -1.30
C VAL A 756 -15.14 34.70 -2.71
N CYS A 757 -13.96 34.17 -3.02
CA CYS A 757 -13.39 34.14 -4.38
C CYS A 757 -12.89 32.73 -4.74
N PHE A 758 -12.64 32.50 -6.03
CA PHE A 758 -12.01 31.29 -6.55
C PHE A 758 -10.64 31.61 -7.12
N VAL A 759 -9.67 30.72 -6.89
CA VAL A 759 -8.32 30.81 -7.49
C VAL A 759 -8.06 29.56 -8.33
N LEU A 760 -7.71 29.76 -9.60
CA LEU A 760 -7.31 28.68 -10.50
C LEU A 760 -5.84 28.86 -10.90
N LEU A 761 -5.03 27.86 -10.53
CA LEU A 761 -3.62 27.72 -10.88
C LEU A 761 -3.47 26.67 -12.00
N ARG A 762 -2.64 26.96 -12.99
CA ARG A 762 -2.15 26.00 -13.99
C ARG A 762 -0.63 26.06 -14.06
N LEU A 763 0.00 24.89 -14.15
CA LEU A 763 1.41 24.72 -14.44
C LEU A 763 1.55 24.03 -15.80
N LEU A 764 2.21 24.70 -16.73
CA LEU A 764 2.42 24.29 -18.11
C LEU A 764 3.92 24.08 -18.35
N ARG A 765 4.29 23.14 -19.23
CA ARG A 765 5.61 23.11 -19.90
C ARG A 765 5.56 23.97 -21.17
N GLY A 766 6.70 24.36 -21.74
CA GLY A 766 6.80 25.26 -22.91
C GLY A 766 6.15 24.77 -24.22
N ASP A 767 5.76 23.50 -24.27
CA ASP A 767 4.89 22.89 -25.30
C ASP A 767 3.38 23.20 -25.08
N ASN A 768 3.03 23.89 -23.98
CA ASN A 768 1.70 24.07 -23.41
C ASN A 768 1.08 22.79 -22.83
N ASN A 769 1.86 21.74 -22.57
CA ASN A 769 1.38 20.55 -21.88
C ASN A 769 1.10 20.87 -20.40
N LEU A 770 -0.07 20.46 -19.91
CA LEU A 770 -0.53 20.72 -18.55
C LEU A 770 0.08 19.70 -17.57
N LEU A 771 0.99 20.18 -16.72
CA LEU A 771 1.65 19.35 -15.71
C LEU A 771 0.83 19.25 -14.41
N SER A 772 0.11 20.32 -14.05
CA SER A 772 -0.69 20.41 -12.83
C SER A 772 -1.77 21.49 -12.95
N ARG A 773 -2.93 21.25 -12.31
CA ARG A 773 -4.07 22.17 -12.26
C ARG A 773 -4.72 22.14 -10.89
N ASN A 774 -4.66 23.24 -10.15
CA ASN A 774 -5.18 23.31 -8.78
C ASN A 774 -6.21 24.45 -8.64
N PHE A 775 -7.33 24.17 -7.96
CA PHE A 775 -8.49 25.06 -7.89
C PHE A 775 -8.95 25.27 -6.44
N TYR A 776 -8.92 26.51 -5.96
CA TYR A 776 -9.27 26.89 -4.60
C TYR A 776 -10.55 27.71 -4.56
N TRP A 777 -11.29 27.60 -3.46
CA TRP A 777 -12.29 28.57 -3.03
C TRP A 777 -11.81 29.13 -1.69
N LEU A 778 -11.74 30.45 -1.58
CA LEU A 778 -11.10 31.17 -0.48
C LEU A 778 -12.04 32.24 0.06
N HIS A 779 -11.96 32.51 1.35
CA HIS A 779 -12.80 33.49 2.05
C HIS A 779 -11.99 34.70 2.54
N LYS A 780 -12.66 35.84 2.69
CA LYS A 780 -12.23 36.99 3.49
C LYS A 780 -12.10 36.59 4.96
N GLU A 781 -11.36 37.34 5.77
CA GLU A 781 -11.14 37.06 7.21
C GLU A 781 -12.45 36.68 7.94
N GLY A 782 -12.51 35.47 8.51
CA GLY A 782 -13.69 34.97 9.24
C GLY A 782 -14.00 33.48 9.08
N ARG A 783 -13.57 32.86 7.97
CA ARG A 783 -13.92 31.47 7.56
C ARG A 783 -15.40 31.28 7.22
N ASP A 784 -16.00 32.30 6.60
CA ASP A 784 -17.38 32.26 6.12
C ASP A 784 -17.43 31.89 4.63
N TYR A 785 -18.02 30.72 4.32
CA TYR A 785 -18.29 30.25 2.96
C TYR A 785 -19.79 30.31 2.62
N SER A 786 -20.63 30.98 3.43
CA SER A 786 -22.09 31.00 3.27
C SER A 786 -22.56 31.62 1.95
N GLN A 787 -21.73 32.46 1.32
CA GLN A 787 -21.97 32.97 -0.03
C GLN A 787 -21.89 31.89 -1.14
N LEU A 788 -21.26 30.74 -0.89
CA LEU A 788 -21.38 29.56 -1.76
C LEU A 788 -22.74 28.88 -1.55
N GLY A 789 -23.30 28.96 -0.35
CA GLY A 789 -24.70 28.65 -0.09
C GLY A 789 -25.65 29.66 -0.75
N GLY A 790 -26.95 29.50 -0.51
CA GLY A 790 -27.97 30.46 -0.98
C GLY A 790 -27.94 30.70 -2.49
N GLU A 791 -27.76 31.96 -2.89
CA GLU A 791 -27.91 32.42 -4.29
C GLU A 791 -26.91 31.77 -5.25
N PHE A 792 -25.66 31.53 -4.85
CA PHE A 792 -24.66 30.90 -5.73
C PHE A 792 -25.06 29.45 -6.09
N ARG A 793 -25.55 28.68 -5.11
CA ARG A 793 -26.01 27.29 -5.29
C ARG A 793 -27.33 27.20 -6.06
N ALA A 794 -28.18 28.22 -5.92
CA ALA A 794 -29.44 28.36 -6.65
C ALA A 794 -29.25 28.79 -8.11
N LYS A 795 -28.19 29.56 -8.42
CA LYS A 795 -27.82 30.00 -9.77
C LYS A 795 -27.20 28.85 -10.57
N LYS A 796 -28.05 27.97 -11.11
CA LYS A 796 -27.60 26.78 -11.87
C LYS A 796 -26.80 27.15 -13.12
N VAL A 797 -25.59 26.59 -13.22
CA VAL A 797 -24.66 26.79 -14.34
C VAL A 797 -24.85 25.67 -15.37
N PRO A 798 -25.11 25.99 -16.65
CA PRO A 798 -25.25 24.96 -17.68
C PRO A 798 -23.87 24.37 -18.02
N VAL A 799 -23.69 23.08 -17.75
CA VAL A 799 -22.49 22.31 -18.12
C VAL A 799 -22.77 21.46 -19.35
N GLN A 800 -21.81 21.39 -20.27
CA GLN A 800 -21.86 20.54 -21.44
C GLN A 800 -21.01 19.29 -21.17
N VAL A 801 -21.60 18.11 -21.37
CA VAL A 801 -20.92 16.81 -21.24
C VAL A 801 -21.08 16.03 -22.53
N THR A 802 -19.96 15.70 -23.17
CA THR A 802 -19.87 14.80 -24.33
C THR A 802 -18.92 13.67 -23.98
N ALA A 803 -19.41 12.43 -24.05
CA ALA A 803 -18.65 11.23 -23.68
C ALA A 803 -18.57 10.24 -24.84
N SER A 804 -17.44 9.54 -24.91
CA SER A 804 -17.19 8.40 -25.80
C SER A 804 -16.75 7.20 -24.96
N SER A 805 -17.05 5.98 -25.40
CA SER A 805 -16.81 4.77 -24.59
C SER A 805 -16.36 3.59 -25.43
N GLU A 806 -15.36 2.86 -24.94
CA GLU A 806 -14.86 1.60 -25.51
C GLU A 806 -14.84 0.47 -24.46
N GLN A 807 -14.60 -0.76 -24.90
CA GLN A 807 -14.47 -1.92 -24.02
C GLN A 807 -13.22 -2.74 -24.38
N LYS A 808 -12.36 -2.99 -23.39
CA LYS A 808 -11.07 -3.71 -23.57
C LYS A 808 -10.78 -4.54 -22.31
N GLY A 809 -10.40 -5.80 -22.48
CA GLY A 809 -10.09 -6.69 -21.34
C GLY A 809 -11.24 -6.92 -20.36
N GLY A 810 -12.50 -6.78 -20.80
CA GLY A 810 -13.69 -6.85 -19.95
C GLY A 810 -14.03 -5.55 -19.21
N LEU A 811 -13.12 -4.58 -19.13
CA LEU A 811 -13.37 -3.24 -18.60
C LEU A 811 -14.04 -2.34 -19.64
N VAL A 812 -14.89 -1.43 -19.18
CA VAL A 812 -15.39 -0.29 -19.96
C VAL A 812 -14.53 0.92 -19.64
N PHE A 813 -14.11 1.65 -20.67
CA PHE A 813 -13.40 2.92 -20.58
C PHE A 813 -14.27 4.02 -21.18
N ILE A 814 -14.30 5.20 -20.56
CA ILE A 814 -15.04 6.38 -21.02
C ILE A 814 -14.09 7.58 -21.03
N SER A 815 -14.03 8.27 -22.17
CA SER A 815 -13.42 9.61 -22.27
C SER A 815 -14.54 10.64 -22.31
N ALA A 816 -14.69 11.41 -21.22
CA ALA A 816 -15.75 12.39 -21.01
C ALA A 816 -15.20 13.82 -21.00
N VAL A 817 -15.51 14.61 -22.03
CA VAL A 817 -15.21 16.03 -22.08
C VAL A 817 -16.32 16.80 -21.37
N VAL A 818 -15.93 17.60 -20.38
CA VAL A 818 -16.82 18.44 -19.56
C VAL A 818 -16.42 19.90 -19.77
N LYS A 819 -17.37 20.75 -20.15
CA LYS A 819 -17.14 22.19 -20.41
C LYS A 819 -18.14 23.05 -19.66
N ASN A 820 -17.68 24.16 -19.05
CA ASN A 820 -18.59 25.21 -18.60
C ASN A 820 -19.27 25.82 -19.84
N GLY A 821 -20.59 25.66 -19.95
CA GLY A 821 -21.37 26.02 -21.12
C GLY A 821 -21.57 27.53 -21.30
N THR A 822 -20.97 28.36 -20.44
CA THR A 822 -21.00 29.81 -20.52
C THR A 822 -19.60 30.37 -20.81
N GLU A 823 -19.50 31.26 -21.81
CA GLU A 823 -18.30 32.08 -22.03
C GLU A 823 -18.25 33.27 -21.04
N THR A 824 -19.43 33.72 -20.60
CA THR A 824 -19.64 34.65 -19.50
C THR A 824 -20.76 34.12 -18.61
N GLY A 825 -20.46 33.80 -17.36
CA GLY A 825 -21.38 33.15 -16.41
C GLY A 825 -20.64 32.81 -15.13
N SER A 826 -21.24 32.01 -14.24
CA SER A 826 -20.59 31.62 -12.98
C SER A 826 -19.71 30.38 -13.12
N VAL A 827 -18.87 30.11 -12.12
CA VAL A 827 -18.06 28.89 -12.03
C VAL A 827 -18.97 27.68 -11.83
N ALA A 828 -18.78 26.64 -12.65
CA ALA A 828 -19.40 25.33 -12.41
C ALA A 828 -18.61 24.61 -11.31
N PHE A 829 -19.16 24.54 -10.10
CA PHE A 829 -18.41 24.24 -8.88
C PHE A 829 -18.64 22.82 -8.37
N PHE A 830 -17.53 22.19 -7.94
CA PHE A 830 -17.47 20.89 -7.25
C PHE A 830 -18.23 19.77 -7.97
N LEU A 831 -17.83 19.56 -9.23
CA LEU A 831 -18.42 18.63 -10.20
C LEU A 831 -17.98 17.19 -9.90
N ARG A 832 -18.95 16.32 -9.60
CA ARG A 832 -18.73 14.89 -9.28
C ARG A 832 -19.36 13.98 -10.33
N PHE A 833 -18.58 13.06 -10.88
CA PHE A 833 -19.05 11.93 -11.68
C PHE A 833 -19.43 10.72 -10.81
N SER A 834 -20.43 9.96 -11.25
CA SER A 834 -20.80 8.63 -10.74
C SER A 834 -21.23 7.72 -11.90
N VAL A 835 -20.90 6.43 -11.86
CA VAL A 835 -21.44 5.42 -12.79
C VAL A 835 -22.58 4.68 -12.09
N LEU A 836 -23.78 4.72 -12.68
CA LEU A 836 -24.97 4.04 -12.15
C LEU A 836 -25.45 2.92 -13.08
N GLN A 837 -25.95 1.85 -12.51
CA GLN A 837 -26.65 0.77 -13.19
C GLN A 837 -28.16 1.07 -13.20
N ASP A 838 -28.79 1.07 -14.38
CA ASP A 838 -30.26 1.08 -14.45
C ASP A 838 -30.80 -0.26 -13.90
N THR A 839 -31.73 -0.18 -12.95
CA THR A 839 -32.35 -1.30 -12.22
C THR A 839 -33.81 -0.96 -11.92
N ASP A 840 -34.68 -1.97 -11.99
CA ASP A 840 -36.12 -1.80 -11.78
C ASP A 840 -36.50 -1.74 -10.29
N ASP A 841 -35.63 -2.24 -9.40
CA ASP A 841 -35.71 -2.00 -7.96
C ASP A 841 -34.94 -0.72 -7.59
N LYS A 842 -35.59 0.20 -6.87
CA LYS A 842 -35.03 1.48 -6.41
C LYS A 842 -34.57 1.46 -4.96
N ASN A 843 -34.67 0.31 -4.28
CA ASN A 843 -34.24 0.12 -2.90
C ASN A 843 -32.82 -0.47 -2.80
N VAL A 844 -32.25 -0.95 -3.91
CA VAL A 844 -30.85 -1.38 -3.99
C VAL A 844 -29.94 -0.21 -4.35
N ASP A 845 -28.68 -0.25 -3.91
CA ASP A 845 -27.66 0.70 -4.37
C ASP A 845 -27.47 0.56 -5.89
N GLN A 846 -27.57 1.68 -6.60
CA GLN A 846 -27.46 1.74 -8.06
C GLN A 846 -26.02 1.98 -8.53
N ARG A 847 -25.07 2.27 -7.62
CA ARG A 847 -23.68 2.58 -8.00
C ARG A 847 -22.98 1.33 -8.53
N VAL A 848 -22.31 1.49 -9.67
CA VAL A 848 -21.28 0.54 -10.10
C VAL A 848 -20.00 0.91 -9.35
N LEU A 849 -19.42 -0.02 -8.60
CA LEU A 849 -18.19 0.16 -7.82
C LEU A 849 -17.32 -1.11 -7.90
N PRO A 850 -15.98 -1.01 -7.87
CA PRO A 850 -15.19 0.22 -7.91
C PRO A 850 -15.19 0.89 -9.29
N VAL A 851 -14.82 2.17 -9.33
CA VAL A 851 -14.59 2.96 -10.55
C VAL A 851 -13.30 3.76 -10.37
N THR A 852 -12.46 3.79 -11.40
CA THR A 852 -11.29 4.68 -11.45
C THR A 852 -11.64 5.92 -12.27
N TYR A 853 -11.31 7.12 -11.77
CA TYR A 853 -11.50 8.40 -12.45
C TYR A 853 -10.15 9.12 -12.56
N SER A 854 -9.86 9.76 -13.69
CA SER A 854 -8.63 10.56 -13.83
C SER A 854 -8.67 11.85 -13.01
N ASP A 855 -9.87 12.42 -12.83
CA ASP A 855 -10.18 13.54 -11.95
C ASP A 855 -11.66 13.48 -11.54
N ASN A 856 -12.01 14.00 -10.37
CA ASN A 856 -13.38 14.03 -9.82
C ASN A 856 -13.47 15.12 -8.73
N TYR A 857 -14.66 15.63 -8.41
CA TYR A 857 -14.87 16.79 -7.52
C TYR A 857 -14.20 18.10 -8.02
N PHE A 858 -13.91 18.20 -9.31
CA PHE A 858 -13.24 19.35 -9.95
C PHE A 858 -14.18 20.54 -10.18
N SER A 859 -13.64 21.71 -10.52
CA SER A 859 -14.44 22.92 -10.83
C SER A 859 -13.97 23.60 -12.11
N LEU A 860 -14.89 24.20 -12.87
CA LEU A 860 -14.63 24.85 -14.16
C LEU A 860 -15.07 26.33 -14.17
N VAL A 861 -14.10 27.23 -14.36
CA VAL A 861 -14.37 28.66 -14.60
C VAL A 861 -15.05 28.88 -15.97
N PRO A 862 -15.64 30.05 -16.27
CA PRO A 862 -16.28 30.30 -17.56
C PRO A 862 -15.34 30.03 -18.75
N GLY A 863 -15.88 29.41 -19.80
CA GLY A 863 -15.14 28.93 -20.97
C GLY A 863 -14.26 27.69 -20.76
N ASP A 864 -13.92 27.31 -19.52
CA ASP A 864 -12.99 26.22 -19.20
C ASP A 864 -13.57 24.84 -19.48
N SER A 865 -12.69 23.87 -19.74
CA SER A 865 -13.05 22.49 -20.03
C SER A 865 -11.98 21.50 -19.58
N LEU A 866 -12.43 20.32 -19.14
CA LEU A 866 -11.59 19.22 -18.69
C LEU A 866 -11.99 17.93 -19.41
N ILE A 867 -11.03 17.03 -19.63
CA ILE A 867 -11.30 15.66 -20.08
C ILE A 867 -11.09 14.72 -18.90
N VAL A 868 -12.12 13.95 -18.57
CA VAL A 868 -12.06 12.94 -17.51
C VAL A 868 -12.10 11.55 -18.15
N GLN A 869 -11.08 10.74 -17.87
CA GLN A 869 -11.10 9.31 -18.16
C GLN A 869 -11.75 8.57 -16.99
N ILE A 870 -12.63 7.63 -17.29
CA ILE A 870 -13.37 6.83 -16.30
C ILE A 870 -13.30 5.37 -16.72
N SER A 871 -13.00 4.46 -15.80
CA SER A 871 -13.02 3.02 -16.11
C SER A 871 -13.58 2.16 -14.98
N PHE A 872 -14.29 1.10 -15.36
CA PHE A 872 -14.95 0.17 -14.43
C PHE A 872 -15.21 -1.19 -15.07
N LYS A 873 -15.49 -2.18 -14.22
CA LYS A 873 -15.94 -3.53 -14.60
C LYS A 873 -17.49 -3.54 -14.61
N PRO A 874 -18.16 -3.92 -15.71
CA PRO A 874 -19.62 -3.99 -15.74
C PRO A 874 -20.18 -4.98 -14.69
N PRO A 875 -21.34 -4.69 -14.07
CA PRO A 875 -21.99 -5.64 -13.16
C PRO A 875 -22.32 -6.97 -13.85
N ALA A 876 -21.90 -8.09 -13.25
CA ALA A 876 -22.10 -9.42 -13.80
C ALA A 876 -23.59 -9.75 -13.99
N GLY A 877 -23.93 -10.40 -15.10
CA GLY A 877 -25.31 -10.74 -15.45
C GLY A 877 -26.23 -9.57 -15.84
N SER A 878 -25.77 -8.31 -15.83
CA SER A 878 -26.59 -7.16 -16.20
C SER A 878 -26.89 -7.12 -17.70
N THR A 879 -28.17 -6.96 -18.04
CA THR A 879 -28.64 -6.77 -19.43
C THR A 879 -28.92 -5.31 -19.79
N LYS A 880 -28.77 -4.39 -18.83
CA LYS A 880 -29.04 -2.94 -18.99
C LYS A 880 -27.71 -2.19 -18.98
N LEU A 881 -27.53 -1.26 -19.92
CA LEU A 881 -26.37 -0.35 -19.95
C LEU A 881 -26.25 0.44 -18.63
N PRO A 882 -25.07 0.49 -18.01
CA PRO A 882 -24.73 1.55 -17.07
C PRO A 882 -24.80 2.93 -17.75
N PHE A 883 -25.07 3.96 -16.95
CA PHE A 883 -25.11 5.35 -17.40
C PHE A 883 -24.24 6.24 -16.50
N LEU A 884 -23.68 7.28 -17.11
CA LEU A 884 -22.82 8.24 -16.45
C LEU A 884 -23.67 9.40 -15.91
N VAL A 885 -23.46 9.75 -14.65
CA VAL A 885 -24.10 10.88 -13.97
C VAL A 885 -23.02 11.90 -13.63
N LEU A 886 -23.23 13.16 -14.01
CA LEU A 886 -22.51 14.31 -13.46
C LEU A 886 -23.47 15.10 -12.55
N GLN A 887 -22.99 15.48 -11.37
CA GLN A 887 -23.64 16.39 -10.43
C GLN A 887 -22.65 17.48 -10.02
N GLY A 888 -23.12 18.55 -9.38
CA GLY A 888 -22.24 19.51 -8.72
C GLY A 888 -23.04 20.58 -7.99
N TRP A 889 -22.37 21.30 -7.10
CA TRP A 889 -22.97 22.21 -6.13
C TRP A 889 -24.00 23.16 -6.75
N ASN A 890 -23.60 23.87 -7.81
CA ASN A 890 -24.45 24.78 -8.58
C ASN A 890 -24.76 24.27 -10.00
N VAL A 891 -24.83 22.95 -10.20
CA VAL A 891 -25.11 22.33 -11.51
C VAL A 891 -26.21 21.28 -11.37
N ASP A 892 -27.18 21.28 -12.28
CA ASP A 892 -28.25 20.28 -12.29
C ASP A 892 -27.73 18.90 -12.70
N LYS A 893 -28.37 17.82 -12.23
CA LYS A 893 -27.96 16.44 -12.54
C LYS A 893 -27.99 16.19 -14.06
N ILE A 894 -26.82 15.92 -14.65
CA ILE A 894 -26.68 15.56 -16.07
C ILE A 894 -26.51 14.05 -16.17
N GLU A 895 -27.44 13.39 -16.87
CA GLU A 895 -27.36 11.96 -17.17
C GLU A 895 -26.90 11.73 -18.62
N ARG A 896 -26.08 10.71 -18.84
CA ARG A 896 -25.57 10.28 -20.14
C ARG A 896 -25.58 8.76 -20.23
N SER A 897 -26.52 8.22 -21.00
CA SER A 897 -26.48 6.81 -21.42
C SER A 897 -25.21 6.54 -22.22
N LEU A 898 -24.56 5.41 -21.94
CA LEU A 898 -23.45 4.92 -22.76
C LEU A 898 -23.99 4.29 -24.05
N ASN A 899 -23.20 4.29 -25.12
CA ASN A 899 -23.62 3.67 -26.38
C ASN A 899 -23.66 2.13 -26.25
N PRO A 900 -24.56 1.44 -26.95
CA PRO A 900 -24.72 -0.02 -26.84
C PRO A 900 -23.54 -0.79 -27.42
N VAL A 901 -22.56 -1.11 -26.56
CA VAL A 901 -21.57 -2.17 -26.75
C VAL A 901 -22.19 -3.52 -26.32
N ASN A 902 -21.81 -4.64 -26.93
CA ASN A 902 -22.43 -5.95 -26.67
C ASN A 902 -21.84 -6.65 -25.42
N PHE A 903 -22.50 -6.50 -24.27
CA PHE A 903 -22.09 -7.06 -22.96
C PHE A 903 -22.09 -8.61 -22.82
N ARG A 904 -22.08 -9.40 -23.91
CA ARG A 904 -22.50 -10.82 -23.87
C ARG A 904 -21.47 -11.84 -23.39
N ASP A 905 -20.19 -11.48 -23.24
CA ASP A 905 -19.10 -12.44 -23.00
C ASP A 905 -18.30 -12.21 -21.70
N ALA A 906 -18.90 -11.52 -20.72
CA ALA A 906 -18.23 -11.23 -19.43
C ALA A 906 -17.93 -12.48 -18.57
N ASP A 907 -18.77 -13.52 -18.66
CA ASP A 907 -18.76 -14.67 -17.73
C ASP A 907 -17.73 -15.78 -18.07
N LYS A 908 -16.77 -15.52 -18.97
CA LYS A 908 -15.83 -16.54 -19.49
C LYS A 908 -14.36 -16.10 -19.63
N ILE A 909 -13.87 -15.26 -18.73
CA ILE A 909 -12.45 -14.85 -18.72
C ILE A 909 -11.82 -15.16 -17.35
N VAL A 910 -10.70 -15.88 -17.36
CA VAL A 910 -9.83 -16.14 -16.19
C VAL A 910 -9.12 -14.82 -15.84
N PRO A 911 -8.99 -14.42 -14.56
CA PRO A 911 -8.42 -13.12 -14.19
C PRO A 911 -7.00 -12.94 -14.73
N SER A 912 -6.87 -12.06 -15.72
CA SER A 912 -5.60 -11.61 -16.31
C SER A 912 -5.20 -10.24 -15.74
N LYS A 913 -3.89 -9.98 -15.71
CA LYS A 913 -3.19 -8.88 -15.00
C LYS A 913 -3.87 -7.50 -15.16
N ALA A 914 -3.71 -6.64 -14.14
CA ALA A 914 -4.25 -5.28 -14.14
C ALA A 914 -3.68 -4.43 -15.30
N ILE A 915 -4.55 -3.78 -16.07
CA ILE A 915 -4.16 -2.85 -17.13
C ILE A 915 -3.84 -1.50 -16.51
N ASN A 916 -2.58 -1.05 -16.62
CA ASN A 916 -2.16 0.24 -16.06
C ASN A 916 -2.60 1.41 -16.96
N ILE A 917 -3.49 2.25 -16.44
CA ILE A 917 -4.15 3.33 -17.19
C ILE A 917 -3.17 4.46 -17.54
N HIS A 918 -2.11 4.66 -16.75
CA HIS A 918 -1.10 5.72 -17.00
C HIS A 918 -0.43 5.59 -18.38
N THR A 919 -0.34 4.38 -18.94
CA THR A 919 0.26 4.13 -20.26
C THR A 919 -0.52 4.76 -21.43
N LEU A 920 -1.81 5.08 -21.25
CA LEU A 920 -2.62 5.80 -22.26
C LEU A 920 -2.48 7.34 -22.17
N GLY A 921 -1.79 7.87 -21.14
CA GLY A 921 -1.62 9.31 -20.97
C GLY A 921 -0.66 9.97 -21.97
N GLN A 922 0.20 9.18 -22.64
CA GLN A 922 1.31 9.71 -23.47
C GLN A 922 1.08 9.63 -24.99
N SER A 923 -0.02 9.04 -25.46
CA SER A 923 -0.40 9.07 -26.89
C SER A 923 -1.34 10.24 -27.21
N HIS A 924 -0.94 11.46 -26.83
CA HIS A 924 -1.65 12.70 -27.17
C HIS A 924 -1.17 13.22 -28.54
N ASP A 925 -1.67 12.64 -29.63
CA ASP A 925 -1.69 13.35 -30.91
C ASP A 925 -2.79 12.84 -31.87
N ALA A 926 -3.12 13.65 -32.88
CA ALA A 926 -4.01 13.35 -33.99
C ALA A 926 -5.48 12.97 -33.68
N PHE A 927 -6.25 13.89 -33.06
CA PHE A 927 -7.71 13.96 -33.32
C PHE A 927 -8.35 15.38 -33.22
N LEU A 928 -7.63 16.42 -33.65
CA LEU A 928 -8.19 17.78 -33.82
C LEU A 928 -7.72 18.47 -35.12
N ASP A 929 -8.40 18.22 -36.24
CA ASP A 929 -8.64 19.28 -37.24
C ASP A 929 -10.01 19.10 -37.88
N VAL A 930 -10.78 20.20 -37.95
CA VAL A 930 -12.08 20.28 -38.61
C VAL A 930 -12.13 21.60 -39.37
N LYS A 931 -11.75 21.56 -40.65
CA LYS A 931 -12.09 22.60 -41.62
C LYS A 931 -12.80 22.02 -42.82
N SER A 932 -13.87 22.68 -43.20
CA SER A 932 -14.76 22.28 -44.29
C SER A 932 -14.20 22.69 -45.64
N SER A 933 -14.42 21.87 -46.67
CA SER A 933 -15.42 22.22 -47.70
C SER A 933 -15.44 21.24 -48.88
N GLN A 934 -16.55 21.33 -49.62
CA GLN A 934 -16.80 20.77 -50.96
C GLN A 934 -17.13 19.27 -51.08
N ARG A 935 -18.08 19.04 -51.99
CA ARG A 935 -18.56 17.78 -52.55
C ARG A 935 -17.50 17.27 -53.56
N THR A 936 -17.55 16.08 -54.16
CA THR A 936 -18.71 15.31 -54.65
C THR A 936 -18.30 13.86 -54.96
N GLU A 937 -19.28 12.95 -55.11
CA GLU A 937 -19.30 11.78 -56.02
C GLU A 937 -17.99 11.00 -56.31
N TYR A 938 -17.90 9.72 -55.92
CA TYR A 938 -18.46 8.62 -56.73
C TYR A 938 -18.51 7.29 -55.97
N GLU A 939 -19.27 6.32 -56.49
CA GLU A 939 -19.47 4.98 -55.93
C GLU A 939 -18.67 3.88 -56.65
N GLU A 940 -18.53 2.74 -55.96
CA GLU A 940 -18.50 1.37 -56.49
C GLU A 940 -17.25 0.72 -57.15
N HIS A 941 -17.25 -0.62 -56.98
CA HIS A 941 -16.68 -1.68 -57.83
C HIS A 941 -15.16 -1.99 -57.88
N ARG A 942 -14.79 -2.97 -57.03
CA ARG A 942 -14.36 -4.34 -57.37
C ARG A 942 -13.28 -4.63 -58.45
N SER A 943 -12.53 -5.68 -58.12
CA SER A 943 -11.95 -6.74 -58.99
C SER A 943 -10.47 -6.67 -59.38
N GLU A 944 -9.90 -7.87 -59.55
CA GLU A 944 -8.47 -8.15 -59.68
C GLU A 944 -7.99 -8.02 -61.13
N THR A 945 -6.71 -7.69 -61.34
CA THR A 945 -5.91 -8.37 -62.38
C THR A 945 -4.41 -8.23 -62.12
N GLN A 946 -3.63 -9.21 -62.58
CA GLN A 946 -2.19 -9.31 -62.38
C GLN A 946 -1.39 -8.72 -63.55
N ALA A 947 -0.22 -8.11 -63.26
CA ALA A 947 0.81 -7.82 -64.27
C ALA A 947 2.22 -7.71 -63.64
N GLU A 948 2.93 -8.84 -63.56
CA GLU A 948 4.39 -8.92 -63.46
C GLU A 948 5.01 -9.08 -64.88
N PRO A 949 6.36 -9.02 -65.13
CA PRO A 949 7.46 -9.21 -64.17
C PRO A 949 8.70 -8.27 -64.32
N GLN A 950 9.64 -8.42 -63.37
CA GLN A 950 11.10 -8.23 -63.50
C GLN A 950 11.68 -6.89 -64.04
N GLN A 951 12.48 -6.22 -63.19
CA GLN A 951 13.95 -6.30 -63.40
C GLN A 951 14.76 -6.08 -62.11
N LYS A 952 15.81 -6.90 -61.95
CA LYS A 952 16.90 -6.68 -60.97
C LYS A 952 17.96 -5.74 -61.58
N GLN A 953 18.85 -5.22 -60.73
CA GLN A 953 20.10 -4.50 -61.09
C GLN A 953 19.97 -3.05 -61.61
N LYS A 954 19.55 -2.13 -60.74
CA LYS A 954 20.20 -0.84 -60.40
C LYS A 954 19.31 -0.16 -59.34
N ILE A 955 19.81 0.51 -58.31
CA ILE A 955 21.12 1.17 -58.17
C ILE A 955 21.88 0.62 -56.93
N GLN A 956 23.08 0.07 -57.13
CA GLN A 956 24.09 -0.07 -56.07
C GLN A 956 25.00 1.16 -56.09
N GLN A 957 24.56 2.24 -55.45
CA GLN A 957 25.34 3.43 -55.11
C GLN A 957 24.46 4.31 -54.18
N ASN A 958 25.08 4.98 -53.21
CA ASN A 958 24.44 5.82 -52.16
C ASN A 958 23.89 5.08 -50.91
N VAL A 959 24.52 3.98 -50.49
CA VAL A 959 24.49 3.52 -49.07
C VAL A 959 25.94 3.46 -48.55
N ALA A 960 26.59 4.63 -48.53
CA ALA A 960 28.03 4.76 -48.27
C ALA A 960 28.42 5.92 -47.35
N ASP A 961 27.46 6.73 -46.86
CA ASP A 961 27.75 8.00 -46.16
C ASP A 961 26.88 8.23 -44.90
N PHE A 962 26.15 7.22 -44.43
CA PHE A 962 25.31 7.31 -43.22
C PHE A 962 25.87 6.52 -42.02
N ASN A 963 26.68 5.47 -42.26
CA ASN A 963 27.17 4.56 -41.23
C ASN A 963 28.44 5.03 -40.50
N TYR A 964 28.74 6.35 -40.47
CA TYR A 964 29.98 6.90 -39.89
C TYR A 964 29.79 7.68 -38.58
N ARG A 965 28.73 7.42 -37.79
CA ARG A 965 28.58 8.07 -36.46
C ARG A 965 28.18 7.20 -35.27
N TYR A 966 27.42 6.11 -35.44
CA TYR A 966 26.96 5.29 -34.31
C TYR A 966 27.01 3.79 -34.68
N GLY A 967 27.76 2.96 -33.93
CA GLY A 967 27.93 1.54 -34.25
C GLY A 967 29.12 0.78 -33.64
N LEU A 968 29.43 0.96 -32.36
CA LEU A 968 30.38 0.15 -31.56
C LEU A 968 29.88 0.15 -30.10
N LEU A 969 29.81 -0.95 -29.33
CA LEU A 969 30.20 -2.35 -29.51
C LEU A 969 29.26 -3.26 -28.69
N LEU A 970 29.02 -4.51 -29.12
CA LEU A 970 28.77 -5.64 -28.23
C LEU A 970 29.26 -6.96 -28.85
N ASN A 971 29.77 -7.84 -27.98
CA ASN A 971 29.93 -9.31 -28.09
C ASN A 971 30.57 -9.97 -29.34
N ALA A 972 31.73 -10.61 -29.12
CA ALA A 972 31.89 -12.08 -29.20
C ALA A 972 33.28 -12.54 -28.66
N PRO A 973 33.47 -13.79 -28.17
CA PRO A 973 34.65 -14.14 -27.37
C PRO A 973 35.45 -15.41 -27.82
N VAL A 974 36.42 -15.78 -26.98
CA VAL A 974 37.10 -17.10 -26.80
C VAL A 974 38.29 -17.49 -27.70
N TYR A 975 39.20 -18.21 -27.03
CA TYR A 975 40.29 -19.11 -27.46
C TYR A 975 41.72 -18.59 -27.69
N LEU A 976 42.64 -19.49 -27.34
CA LEU A 976 44.02 -19.23 -26.95
C LEU A 976 44.97 -20.21 -27.68
N SER A 977 46.22 -19.77 -27.82
CA SER A 977 47.45 -20.57 -27.95
C SER A 977 47.97 -20.94 -29.36
N HIS A 978 49.27 -20.68 -29.51
CA HIS A 978 50.25 -21.33 -30.38
C HIS A 978 50.05 -21.35 -31.90
N LEU A 979 50.76 -20.45 -32.58
CA LEU A 979 51.69 -20.89 -33.60
C LEU A 979 53.06 -20.20 -33.44
N ILE A 980 54.13 -20.98 -33.39
CA ILE A 980 55.52 -20.50 -33.36
C ILE A 980 56.04 -20.44 -34.81
N ASN A 981 56.63 -19.32 -35.23
CA ASN A 981 57.94 -19.34 -35.91
C ASN A 981 58.55 -17.95 -36.22
N ASN A 982 59.81 -17.81 -35.77
CA ASN A 982 60.95 -17.18 -36.44
C ASN A 982 61.07 -15.65 -36.63
N MET A 983 62.12 -15.15 -35.96
CA MET A 983 63.06 -14.08 -36.38
C MET A 983 62.52 -12.63 -36.38
N LEU A 984 63.27 -11.62 -35.90
CA LEU A 984 64.74 -11.51 -35.79
C LEU A 984 65.24 -11.15 -34.39
N THR A 985 66.51 -11.49 -34.13
CA THR A 985 67.30 -11.12 -32.95
C THR A 985 68.20 -9.89 -33.21
N ASN A 986 68.95 -9.49 -32.16
CA ASN A 986 70.15 -8.62 -32.13
C ASN A 986 69.86 -7.17 -31.63
N THR A 987 70.60 -6.60 -30.67
CA THR A 987 71.70 -7.07 -29.77
C THR A 987 71.73 -6.17 -28.49
N PRO A 988 72.53 -6.45 -27.43
CA PRO A 988 72.18 -6.10 -26.03
C PRO A 988 72.95 -4.89 -25.43
N GLU A 989 73.10 -4.91 -24.08
CA GLU A 989 73.94 -4.17 -23.11
C GLU A 989 73.10 -3.44 -22.02
N PHE A 990 73.35 -3.49 -20.70
CA PHE A 990 74.45 -4.08 -19.89
C PHE A 990 74.01 -4.41 -18.42
N LEU A 991 74.75 -5.31 -17.72
CA LEU A 991 74.92 -5.51 -16.25
C LEU A 991 73.86 -6.13 -15.29
N HIS A 992 74.22 -7.30 -14.75
CA HIS A 992 74.28 -7.80 -13.34
C HIS A 992 73.25 -7.47 -12.22
N GLU A 993 72.67 -8.56 -11.70
CA GLU A 993 72.66 -9.04 -10.28
C GLU A 993 72.38 -8.13 -9.04
N LYS A 994 71.31 -8.49 -8.31
CA LYS A 994 71.20 -8.87 -6.86
C LYS A 994 72.05 -8.17 -5.74
N PRO A 995 71.60 -8.18 -4.46
CA PRO A 995 70.24 -8.02 -3.89
C PRO A 995 70.22 -7.27 -2.50
N LEU A 996 69.10 -7.37 -1.76
CA LEU A 996 68.92 -7.26 -0.28
C LEU A 996 69.17 -5.92 0.49
N PHE A 997 68.08 -5.46 1.13
CA PHE A 997 67.95 -5.06 2.55
C PHE A 997 68.83 -3.95 3.21
N ASN A 998 68.09 -2.92 3.68
CA ASN A 998 68.15 -2.28 5.01
C ASN A 998 68.94 -0.96 5.27
N LYS A 999 68.26 -0.07 6.03
CA LYS A 999 68.73 1.13 6.78
C LYS A 999 69.26 2.37 6.06
N LEU A 1000 68.54 3.48 6.28
CA LEU A 1000 69.13 4.78 6.65
C LEU A 1000 68.34 5.41 7.83
N LYS A 1001 68.91 6.41 8.52
CA LYS A 1001 68.47 6.79 9.88
C LYS A 1001 68.72 8.29 10.20
N ARG A 1002 67.64 8.99 10.62
CA ARG A 1002 67.57 10.22 11.46
C ARG A 1002 68.59 11.38 11.29
N THR A 1003 68.04 12.54 10.93
CA THR A 1003 68.35 13.93 11.39
C THR A 1003 67.07 14.77 11.15
N GLN A 1004 66.71 15.90 11.77
CA GLN A 1004 67.05 16.71 12.98
C GLN A 1004 65.90 17.77 13.10
N GLU A 1005 65.46 18.37 14.23
CA GLU A 1005 65.82 18.29 15.65
C GLU A 1005 64.78 19.00 16.59
N ARG A 1006 64.92 18.82 17.93
CA ARG A 1006 64.72 19.76 19.09
C ARG A 1006 63.51 20.73 19.21
N THR A 1007 62.96 21.05 20.41
CA THR A 1007 62.92 20.49 21.81
C THR A 1007 61.77 21.21 22.56
N ILE A 1008 61.16 20.75 23.68
CA ILE A 1008 61.61 20.67 25.10
C ILE A 1008 60.52 19.83 25.83
N ASN A 1009 60.83 18.65 26.41
CA ASN A 1009 60.93 18.35 27.87
C ASN A 1009 59.66 18.63 28.73
N ARG A 1010 59.27 17.80 29.73
CA ARG A 1010 60.02 16.75 30.47
C ARG A 1010 59.15 15.77 31.29
N ASP A 1011 59.66 14.54 31.53
CA ASP A 1011 59.59 13.64 32.74
C ASP A 1011 58.25 13.50 33.57
N ARG A 1012 57.80 12.34 34.12
CA ARG A 1012 58.34 10.96 34.19
C ARG A 1012 57.37 9.87 34.73
N SER A 1013 57.75 8.60 34.49
CA SER A 1013 57.62 7.31 35.25
C SER A 1013 57.18 7.33 36.75
N GLU A 1014 56.70 6.25 37.42
CA GLU A 1014 56.32 4.83 37.15
C GLU A 1014 55.76 4.22 38.49
N VAL A 1015 55.32 2.93 38.50
CA VAL A 1015 54.91 2.09 39.69
C VAL A 1015 53.69 2.63 40.49
N SER A 1016 52.89 1.92 41.31
CA SER A 1016 52.72 0.51 41.76
C SER A 1016 51.20 0.24 41.91
N ASN A 1017 50.60 -0.92 41.62
CA ASN A 1017 50.66 -2.23 42.29
C ASN A 1017 50.13 -2.28 43.76
N VAL A 1018 49.31 -3.30 44.08
CA VAL A 1018 48.91 -3.84 45.42
C VAL A 1018 47.73 -3.20 46.22
N GLN A 1019 46.64 -4.00 46.40
CA GLN A 1019 45.63 -4.07 47.50
C GLN A 1019 44.81 -2.80 47.89
N GLY A 1020 43.65 -2.86 48.58
CA GLY A 1020 42.81 -3.98 49.07
C GLY A 1020 41.37 -3.46 49.35
N ALA A 1021 40.32 -4.27 49.20
CA ALA A 1021 39.73 -5.12 50.25
C ALA A 1021 38.87 -4.37 51.30
N GLU A 1022 37.55 -4.54 51.17
CA GLU A 1022 36.47 -4.51 52.20
C GLU A 1022 36.28 -3.32 53.17
N ILE A 1023 35.02 -2.89 53.35
CA ILE A 1023 34.23 -3.12 54.59
C ILE A 1023 32.75 -2.75 54.38
N ARG A 1024 31.84 -3.54 54.96
CA ARG A 1024 30.38 -3.24 55.08
C ARG A 1024 30.08 -2.63 56.46
N SER A 1025 29.18 -1.65 56.56
CA SER A 1025 28.15 -1.61 57.64
C SER A 1025 27.19 -0.39 57.60
N THR A 1026 25.94 -0.63 57.18
CA THR A 1026 24.66 -0.30 57.89
C THR A 1026 24.40 1.02 58.64
N ASN A 1027 23.14 1.49 58.48
CA ASN A 1027 22.24 2.12 59.47
C ASN A 1027 22.28 3.64 59.79
N ALA A 1028 21.48 4.40 59.04
CA ALA A 1028 20.18 4.98 59.45
C ALA A 1028 20.03 5.95 60.66
N LYS A 1029 19.01 6.83 60.54
CA LYS A 1029 18.44 7.81 61.51
C LYS A 1029 19.23 9.13 61.65
N THR A 1030 18.61 10.32 61.80
CA THR A 1030 17.18 10.71 61.74
C THR A 1030 17.01 12.22 61.50
N GLY A 1031 15.98 12.60 60.72
CA GLY A 1031 14.99 13.60 61.12
C GLY A 1031 15.30 15.10 61.05
N VAL A 1032 14.57 15.80 60.18
CA VAL A 1032 13.99 17.12 60.47
C VAL A 1032 12.49 17.02 60.14
N LEU A 1033 11.63 17.63 60.97
CA LEU A 1033 10.18 17.69 60.82
C LEU A 1033 9.73 19.14 60.70
N TRP A 1034 8.72 19.39 59.87
CA TRP A 1034 7.76 20.49 60.07
C TRP A 1034 6.37 20.06 59.58
N ASP A 1035 5.32 20.67 60.14
CA ASP A 1035 3.91 20.28 60.00
C ASP A 1035 3.10 21.43 59.34
N GLY A 1036 1.96 21.14 58.72
CA GLY A 1036 1.19 22.13 57.96
C GLY A 1036 -0.06 21.56 57.28
N LYS A 1037 -1.21 21.62 57.97
CA LYS A 1037 -2.48 21.01 57.55
C LYS A 1037 -3.37 21.88 56.65
N TYR A 1038 -4.02 21.19 55.70
CA TYR A 1038 -5.46 21.25 55.35
C TYR A 1038 -6.32 22.45 55.78
N SER A 1039 -7.15 22.94 54.85
CA SER A 1039 -8.60 23.07 55.06
C SER A 1039 -9.38 23.02 53.73
N SER A 1040 -10.66 22.66 53.79
CA SER A 1040 -11.58 22.38 52.66
C SER A 1040 -12.89 23.19 52.79
N LEU A 1041 -13.72 23.21 51.72
CA LEU A 1041 -15.21 23.24 51.65
C LEU A 1041 -15.58 23.61 50.19
N VAL A 1042 -16.29 22.83 49.36
CA VAL A 1042 -17.60 22.16 49.45
C VAL A 1042 -18.80 23.13 49.39
N GLY A 1043 -19.61 23.00 48.33
CA GLY A 1043 -20.91 23.64 48.12
C GLY A 1043 -21.65 22.96 46.96
N GLU A 1044 -22.96 22.74 47.11
CA GLU A 1044 -23.79 21.95 46.16
C GLU A 1044 -24.55 22.82 45.13
N LYS A 1045 -25.15 22.12 44.15
CA LYS A 1045 -26.31 22.48 43.29
C LYS A 1045 -26.03 23.26 42.01
N GLY A 1046 -26.66 22.74 40.95
CA GLY A 1046 -26.60 23.13 39.54
C GLY A 1046 -27.18 21.98 38.73
#